data_AF-A0A357TDG8-F1
#
_entry.id   AF-A0A357TDG8-F1
#
_cell.length_a   1.000
_cell.length_b   1.000
_cell.length_c   1.000
_cell.angle_alpha   90.00
_cell.angle_beta   90.00
_cell.angle_gamma   90.00
#
_symmetry.space_group_name_H-M   'P 1'
#
loop_
_entity.id
_entity.type
_entity.pdbx_description
1 polymer ?
#
loop_
_entity_poly.entity_id
_entity_poly.type
_entity_poly.pdbx_seq_one_letter_code
_entity_poly.pdbx_strand_id
1 'polypeptide(L)'
;MKFFYTVSVLLIGGLLAGAGEVEDLIAELDSGDKVKRREAARSLALLGPDAKTAVPALVKGLDDDEEQVFFWSATALAKIGPAAYEATPELIKRLKRSSRRYKDQIHVRVVYALTQIGPQAVPQLTGALGSEDSSVRLGAARVLGNLGSSSLEAAPRLFGLLADESSSVRTAAGSALGRIGQAAHPQIMQGISAESAKVRAATAGAIIWVQANSRPAMHLAKRLANEPDTGAKVAGLNALNRIGFDGERMLTLLLSALDSEEPGLRQGALSGILSLRPDGRAAVPHLVEWLSADDPAKREQAIDLLGRMGDDSAAAVPGLIAALGQAEKDERQLILNALVEMGPASIPAVLESARDIPLAKLSGENWQANCVGNIGIQAVPALTRALKQHPGNGAGLLSLIALQKIGDKSPTTRQAILPSLEHDQAIFRGAALSALVASTAKKNSLMTRLQAAMGDSNSLVRQAAMNALASLGSSAKGATTALVNSLDDKDSAVQLSAIRAIGKLESDDSELAKRLVNFLDGANEETRLAVVVSLGGFRKLPDSAVNSLVGVLEVDHAETQSAVFGALAKLGSSAKPALPALNTALDHENESVRASALNALAKVESNEGKLLNALQAKLGDKAAAVRHTAIRELGELGSDARPAGPALFARFDTTDDRQVTMEALRKIRVRDVQLYISILHNEEPLVRFFACQALRRAGKNARPAEEELRKLQKDSYDFVRREARRALEALR
;
A
#
# COMPACT_ATOMS: atom_id res chain seq x y z
N MET A 1 34.09 -13.86 36.29
CA MET A 1 35.05 -12.92 36.92
C MET A 1 35.82 -12.23 35.78
N LYS A 2 35.82 -10.89 35.75
CA LYS A 2 36.31 -9.97 34.68
C LYS A 2 35.45 -9.87 33.42
N PHE A 3 34.50 -8.92 33.37
CA PHE A 3 34.15 -8.06 32.21
C PHE A 3 32.97 -7.08 32.45
N PHE A 4 32.75 -6.62 33.69
CA PHE A 4 31.70 -5.63 34.00
C PHE A 4 32.14 -4.70 35.15
N TYR A 5 33.06 -3.77 34.90
CA TYR A 5 33.40 -2.71 35.88
C TYR A 5 34.05 -1.47 35.22
N THR A 6 33.53 -1.01 34.08
CA THR A 6 34.04 0.22 33.40
C THR A 6 32.94 1.14 32.85
N VAL A 7 31.75 1.16 33.47
CA VAL A 7 30.65 2.06 33.06
C VAL A 7 29.98 2.83 34.22
N SER A 8 30.41 2.69 35.48
CA SER A 8 29.59 3.16 36.62
C SER A 8 30.18 4.30 37.47
N VAL A 9 31.03 5.19 36.95
CA VAL A 9 31.55 6.34 37.74
C VAL A 9 31.08 7.73 37.31
N LEU A 10 30.31 7.89 36.22
CA LEU A 10 29.80 9.21 35.80
C LEU A 10 28.29 9.37 36.04
N LEU A 11 27.82 9.13 37.27
CA LEU A 11 26.41 9.38 37.62
C LEU A 11 26.14 9.92 39.02
N ILE A 12 27.17 10.33 39.78
CA ILE A 12 26.96 11.10 41.01
C ILE A 12 28.05 12.18 41.09
N GLY A 13 27.75 13.37 40.60
CA GLY A 13 28.65 14.52 40.62
C GLY A 13 27.95 15.84 40.28
N GLY A 14 26.65 15.95 40.57
CA GLY A 14 25.96 17.22 40.57
C GLY A 14 26.11 17.86 41.95
N LEU A 15 27.27 18.47 42.22
CA LEU A 15 27.52 19.49 43.25
C LEU A 15 29.05 19.65 43.41
N LEU A 16 29.57 20.81 42.97
CA LEU A 16 30.98 21.28 43.04
C LEU A 16 31.91 20.85 41.89
N ALA A 17 31.57 21.20 40.64
CA ALA A 17 32.59 21.38 39.61
C ALA A 17 33.38 22.66 39.94
N GLY A 18 34.63 22.52 40.38
CA GLY A 18 35.50 23.65 40.69
C GLY A 18 35.98 24.35 39.42
N ALA A 19 36.41 25.62 39.54
CA ALA A 19 37.02 26.36 38.43
C ALA A 19 38.18 25.61 37.74
N GLY A 20 38.91 24.76 38.48
CA GLY A 20 39.97 23.90 37.94
C GLY A 20 39.49 22.85 36.93
N GLU A 21 38.27 22.30 37.08
CA GLU A 21 37.75 21.29 36.13
C GLU A 21 37.44 21.92 34.77
N VAL A 22 36.95 23.17 34.75
CA VAL A 22 36.69 23.90 33.50
C VAL A 22 37.99 24.32 32.82
N GLU A 23 39.01 24.74 33.57
CA GLU A 23 40.34 25.07 33.05
C GLU A 23 41.03 23.85 32.42
N ASP A 24 40.94 22.69 33.07
CA ASP A 24 41.47 21.43 32.53
C ASP A 24 40.75 21.05 31.21
N LEU A 25 39.42 21.16 31.16
CA LEU A 25 38.65 20.90 29.95
C LEU A 25 38.96 21.89 28.82
N ILE A 26 39.26 23.16 29.14
CA ILE A 26 39.73 24.15 28.16
C ILE A 26 41.08 23.73 27.57
N ALA A 27 42.01 23.27 28.41
CA ALA A 27 43.31 22.79 27.95
C ALA A 27 43.19 21.53 27.09
N GLU A 28 42.32 20.58 27.46
CA GLU A 28 42.04 19.38 26.68
C GLU A 28 41.39 19.69 25.32
N LEU A 29 40.58 20.75 25.25
CA LEU A 29 39.98 21.23 24.01
C LEU A 29 41.02 21.76 23.01
N ASP A 30 42.22 22.16 23.47
CA ASP A 30 43.34 22.57 22.61
C ASP A 30 44.36 21.44 22.35
N SER A 31 44.05 20.21 22.79
CA SER A 31 44.98 19.09 22.65
C SER A 31 45.09 18.58 21.20
N GLY A 32 46.26 18.01 20.85
CA GLY A 32 46.45 17.36 19.55
C GLY A 32 45.62 16.08 19.34
N ASP A 33 45.02 15.53 20.40
CA ASP A 33 44.23 14.30 20.38
C ASP A 33 42.75 14.60 20.10
N LYS A 34 42.27 14.14 18.94
CA LYS A 34 40.89 14.34 18.48
C LYS A 34 39.85 13.80 19.46
N VAL A 35 40.13 12.68 20.12
CA VAL A 35 39.20 12.06 21.07
C VAL A 35 39.10 12.92 22.32
N LYS A 36 40.22 13.42 22.83
CA LYS A 36 40.24 14.32 24.00
C LYS A 36 39.51 15.62 23.73
N ARG A 37 39.77 16.29 22.59
CA ARG A 37 39.03 17.50 22.21
C ARG A 37 37.52 17.26 22.16
N ARG A 38 37.10 16.12 21.61
CA ARG A 38 35.67 15.76 21.51
C ARG A 38 35.04 15.55 22.88
N GLU A 39 35.66 14.75 23.75
CA GLU A 39 35.13 14.50 25.09
C GLU A 39 35.17 15.80 25.93
N ALA A 40 36.18 16.64 25.79
CA ALA A 40 36.26 17.94 26.45
C ALA A 40 35.11 18.86 26.05
N ALA A 41 34.86 19.03 24.75
CA ALA A 41 33.72 19.82 24.24
C ALA A 41 32.37 19.26 24.73
N ARG A 42 32.25 17.92 24.81
CA ARG A 42 31.04 17.26 25.31
C ARG A 42 30.83 17.48 26.80
N SER A 43 31.89 17.38 27.61
CA SER A 43 31.85 17.63 29.06
C SER A 43 31.50 19.09 29.34
N LEU A 44 32.10 20.05 28.62
CA LEU A 44 31.73 21.46 28.70
C LEU A 44 30.24 21.68 28.35
N ALA A 45 29.69 20.92 27.39
CA ALA A 45 28.26 20.93 27.10
C ALA A 45 27.40 20.30 28.21
N LEU A 46 27.93 19.43 29.06
CA LEU A 46 27.17 18.88 30.19
C LEU A 46 27.13 19.86 31.36
N LEU A 47 28.17 20.67 31.54
CA LEU A 47 28.26 21.70 32.59
C LEU A 47 27.26 22.86 32.39
N GLY A 48 26.90 23.19 31.15
CA GLY A 48 25.93 24.24 30.88
C GLY A 48 26.42 25.63 31.30
N PRO A 49 25.66 26.44 32.07
CA PRO A 49 26.05 27.80 32.45
C PRO A 49 27.40 27.92 33.16
N ASP A 50 27.81 26.89 33.91
CA ASP A 50 29.06 26.89 34.67
C ASP A 50 30.31 26.88 33.76
N ALA A 51 30.16 26.47 32.50
CA ALA A 51 31.23 26.50 31.50
C ALA A 51 31.45 27.88 30.85
N LYS A 52 30.94 28.98 31.44
CA LYS A 52 31.07 30.35 30.89
C LYS A 52 32.51 30.71 30.54
N THR A 53 33.49 30.37 31.38
CA THR A 53 34.91 30.70 31.14
C THR A 53 35.48 29.99 29.91
N ALA A 54 34.86 28.90 29.45
CA ALA A 54 35.26 28.17 28.26
C ALA A 54 34.74 28.77 26.94
N VAL A 55 33.93 29.83 26.97
CA VAL A 55 33.36 30.43 25.75
C VAL A 55 34.41 30.74 24.67
N PRO A 56 35.56 31.38 24.96
CA PRO A 56 36.59 31.63 23.93
C PRO A 56 37.16 30.34 23.32
N ALA A 57 37.37 29.30 24.14
CA ALA A 57 37.89 28.01 23.69
C ALA A 57 36.86 27.25 22.85
N LEU A 58 35.59 27.28 23.25
CA LEU A 58 34.47 26.69 22.49
C LEU A 58 34.26 27.42 21.15
N VAL A 59 34.48 28.73 21.09
CA VAL A 59 34.46 29.49 19.84
C VAL A 59 35.55 29.00 18.89
N LYS A 60 36.78 28.76 19.38
CA LYS A 60 37.86 28.14 18.60
C LYS A 60 37.47 26.72 18.14
N GLY A 61 36.82 25.94 18.99
CA GLY A 61 36.30 24.61 18.67
C GLY A 61 35.25 24.58 17.55
N LEU A 62 34.68 25.72 17.16
CA LEU A 62 33.80 25.81 15.98
C LEU A 62 34.57 25.70 14.64
N ASP A 63 35.90 25.85 14.65
CA ASP A 63 36.78 25.69 13.48
C ASP A 63 37.56 24.38 13.47
N ASP A 64 37.27 23.48 14.41
CA ASP A 64 37.99 22.22 14.55
C ASP A 64 37.87 21.35 13.28
N ASP A 65 38.93 20.59 12.99
CA ASP A 65 38.98 19.65 11.87
C ASP A 65 38.13 18.40 12.13
N GLU A 66 37.83 18.09 13.39
CA GLU A 66 36.93 17.03 13.81
C GLU A 66 35.47 17.53 13.93
N GLU A 67 34.57 16.99 13.10
CA GLU A 67 33.18 17.43 13.02
C GLU A 67 32.43 17.30 14.36
N GLN A 68 32.80 16.33 15.19
CA GLN A 68 32.20 16.15 16.51
C GLN A 68 32.61 17.24 17.50
N VAL A 69 33.81 17.83 17.37
CA VAL A 69 34.24 18.94 18.24
C VAL A 69 33.42 20.18 17.93
N PHE A 70 33.18 20.49 16.64
CA PHE A 70 32.21 21.53 16.24
C PHE A 70 30.83 21.30 16.85
N PHE A 71 30.32 20.06 16.72
CA PHE A 71 28.99 19.69 17.18
C PHE A 71 28.82 19.96 18.68
N TRP A 72 29.78 19.50 19.49
CA TRP A 72 29.73 19.64 20.93
C TRP A 72 30.02 21.07 21.37
N SER A 73 30.90 21.80 20.67
CA SER A 73 31.20 23.20 20.96
C SER A 73 29.99 24.10 20.75
N ALA A 74 29.28 23.96 19.62
CA ALA A 74 28.05 24.68 19.38
C ALA A 74 26.94 24.31 20.40
N THR A 75 26.90 23.05 20.83
CA THR A 75 25.95 22.58 21.84
C THR A 75 26.27 23.14 23.23
N ALA A 76 27.55 23.24 23.59
CA ALA A 76 28.01 23.84 24.83
C ALA A 76 27.65 25.32 24.87
N LEU A 77 27.96 26.09 23.81
CA LEU A 77 27.58 27.49 23.68
C LEU A 77 26.06 27.70 23.84
N ALA A 78 25.25 26.81 23.24
CA ALA A 78 23.80 26.85 23.42
C ALA A 78 23.37 26.62 24.88
N LYS A 79 23.98 25.66 25.58
CA LYS A 79 23.63 25.33 26.97
C LYS A 79 24.19 26.29 28.01
N ILE A 80 25.28 27.01 27.70
CA ILE A 80 25.74 28.16 28.48
C ILE A 80 24.69 29.28 28.43
N GLY A 81 23.96 29.39 27.32
CA GLY A 81 22.83 30.31 27.17
C GLY A 81 23.31 31.77 27.10
N PRO A 82 22.67 32.72 27.81
CA PRO A 82 23.03 34.13 27.72
C PRO A 82 24.49 34.46 28.08
N ALA A 83 25.14 33.66 28.91
CA ALA A 83 26.54 33.90 29.24
C ALA A 83 27.50 33.71 28.05
N ALA A 84 27.06 33.09 26.94
CA ALA A 84 27.83 32.88 25.72
C ALA A 84 27.69 34.02 24.68
N TYR A 85 27.23 35.21 25.08
CA TYR A 85 27.04 36.35 24.17
C TYR A 85 28.27 36.66 23.30
N GLU A 86 29.48 36.55 23.85
CA GLU A 86 30.74 36.81 23.14
C GLU A 86 30.94 35.91 21.91
N ALA A 87 30.30 34.73 21.87
CA ALA A 87 30.35 33.81 20.73
C ALA A 87 29.44 34.22 19.56
N THR A 88 28.55 35.19 19.75
CA THR A 88 27.51 35.56 18.77
C THR A 88 28.08 35.93 17.39
N PRO A 89 29.13 36.79 17.26
CA PRO A 89 29.67 37.14 15.95
C PRO A 89 30.22 35.94 15.18
N GLU A 90 30.86 35.00 15.89
CA GLU A 90 31.49 33.84 15.29
C GLU A 90 30.44 32.78 14.89
N LEU A 91 29.39 32.63 15.70
CA LEU A 91 28.22 31.83 15.34
C LEU A 91 27.48 32.41 14.12
N ILE A 92 27.32 33.73 14.02
CA ILE A 92 26.70 34.37 12.84
C ILE A 92 27.48 34.04 11.55
N LYS A 93 28.81 34.09 11.57
CA LYS A 93 29.63 33.70 10.40
C LYS A 93 29.34 32.27 9.94
N ARG A 94 28.98 31.37 10.86
CA ARG A 94 28.67 29.95 10.60
C ARG A 94 27.22 29.69 10.17
N LEU A 95 26.38 30.73 10.07
CA LEU A 95 25.11 30.64 9.35
C LEU A 95 25.32 30.52 7.84
N LYS A 96 26.49 30.91 7.33
CA LYS A 96 26.88 30.70 5.93
C LYS A 96 26.84 29.21 5.59
N ARG A 97 26.31 28.87 4.40
CA ARG A 97 26.18 27.47 3.98
C ARG A 97 27.56 26.83 3.82
N SER A 98 27.84 25.82 4.64
CA SER A 98 29.11 25.08 4.62
C SER A 98 29.17 24.06 3.46
N SER A 99 30.38 23.78 2.97
CA SER A 99 30.69 22.68 2.03
C SER A 99 30.82 21.30 2.72
N ARG A 100 30.73 21.25 4.05
CA ARG A 100 30.85 20.01 4.84
C ARG A 100 29.70 19.03 4.59
N ARG A 101 29.96 17.74 4.84
CA ARG A 101 29.04 16.61 4.61
C ARG A 101 27.69 16.79 5.34
N TYR A 102 27.67 17.41 6.51
CA TYR A 102 26.48 17.62 7.36
C TYR A 102 26.00 19.08 7.45
N LYS A 103 26.09 19.83 6.33
CA LYS A 103 25.77 21.27 6.26
C LYS A 103 24.42 21.68 6.87
N ASP A 104 23.37 20.88 6.69
CA ASP A 104 22.03 21.25 7.19
C ASP A 104 21.93 21.08 8.72
N GLN A 105 22.62 20.09 9.29
CA GLN A 105 22.70 19.90 10.74
C GLN A 105 23.54 20.97 11.43
N ILE A 106 24.62 21.41 10.79
CA ILE A 106 25.44 22.55 11.22
C ILE A 106 24.57 23.80 11.34
N HIS A 107 23.83 24.14 10.29
CA HIS A 107 22.99 25.33 10.27
C HIS A 107 21.91 25.30 11.37
N VAL A 108 21.22 24.17 11.56
CA VAL A 108 20.20 24.04 12.63
C VAL A 108 20.81 24.25 14.02
N ARG A 109 22.02 23.74 14.27
CA ARG A 109 22.71 23.89 15.56
C ARG A 109 23.14 25.32 15.84
N VAL A 110 23.69 26.00 14.83
CA VAL A 110 24.08 27.41 14.97
C VAL A 110 22.85 28.28 15.25
N VAL A 111 21.75 28.07 14.54
CA VAL A 111 20.47 28.75 14.81
C VAL A 111 19.99 28.46 16.24
N TYR A 112 20.07 27.20 16.69
CA TYR A 112 19.70 26.83 18.06
C TYR A 112 20.58 27.53 19.11
N ALA A 113 21.90 27.52 18.94
CA ALA A 113 22.83 28.18 19.85
C ALA A 113 22.56 29.69 19.95
N LEU A 114 22.43 30.38 18.81
CA LEU A 114 22.08 31.80 18.77
C LEU A 114 20.71 32.08 19.40
N THR A 115 19.74 31.17 19.28
CA THR A 115 18.43 31.31 19.94
C THR A 115 18.56 31.20 21.46
N GLN A 116 19.40 30.29 21.98
CA GLN A 116 19.61 30.12 23.42
C GLN A 116 20.45 31.25 24.06
N ILE A 117 21.33 31.90 23.29
CA ILE A 117 22.02 33.13 23.74
C ILE A 117 21.00 34.25 24.05
N GLY A 118 19.88 34.28 23.33
CA GLY A 118 18.73 35.10 23.68
C GLY A 118 18.78 36.55 23.19
N PRO A 119 17.96 37.45 23.78
CA PRO A 119 17.67 38.79 23.25
C PRO A 119 18.87 39.72 23.05
N GLN A 120 19.92 39.58 23.85
CA GLN A 120 21.16 40.36 23.70
C GLN A 120 21.86 40.16 22.34
N ALA A 121 21.60 39.06 21.62
CA ALA A 121 22.11 38.84 20.27
C ALA A 121 21.33 39.63 19.19
N VAL A 122 20.17 40.21 19.52
CA VAL A 122 19.27 40.89 18.56
C VAL A 122 19.96 42.00 17.77
N PRO A 123 20.75 42.92 18.37
CA PRO A 123 21.43 43.96 17.59
C PRO A 123 22.39 43.38 16.53
N GLN A 124 23.19 42.38 16.90
CA GLN A 124 24.14 41.74 15.98
C GLN A 124 23.42 40.93 14.88
N LEU A 125 22.35 40.20 15.24
CA LEU A 125 21.51 39.48 14.30
C LEU A 125 20.78 40.43 13.34
N THR A 126 20.35 41.60 13.81
CA THR A 126 19.72 42.64 12.97
C THR A 126 20.72 43.18 11.95
N GLY A 127 21.98 43.38 12.35
CA GLY A 127 23.07 43.69 11.42
C GLY A 127 23.29 42.59 10.37
N ALA A 128 23.25 41.32 10.79
CA ALA A 128 23.44 40.16 9.92
C ALA A 128 22.33 40.01 8.84
N LEU A 129 21.15 40.60 9.03
CA LEU A 129 20.11 40.69 8.00
C LEU A 129 20.57 41.48 6.76
N GLY A 130 21.60 42.32 6.87
CA GLY A 130 22.20 43.03 5.76
C GLY A 130 23.36 42.32 5.05
N SER A 131 23.65 41.06 5.40
CA SER A 131 24.75 40.31 4.79
C SER A 131 24.54 40.08 3.30
N GLU A 132 25.61 40.11 2.51
CA GLU A 132 25.60 39.72 1.09
C GLU A 132 25.22 38.25 0.92
N ASP A 133 25.54 37.39 1.89
CA ASP A 133 25.24 35.96 1.85
C ASP A 133 23.79 35.67 2.26
N SER A 134 23.01 35.13 1.31
CA SER A 134 21.60 34.79 1.54
C SER A 134 21.37 33.75 2.64
N SER A 135 22.34 32.87 2.93
CA SER A 135 22.23 31.89 4.01
C SER A 135 22.37 32.56 5.37
N VAL A 136 23.25 33.57 5.48
CA VAL A 136 23.39 34.36 6.71
C VAL A 136 22.11 35.15 6.96
N ARG A 137 21.56 35.81 5.94
CA ARG A 137 20.27 36.53 6.06
C ARG A 137 19.14 35.60 6.49
N LEU A 138 19.04 34.42 5.87
CA LEU A 138 18.06 33.38 6.21
C LEU A 138 18.19 32.92 7.67
N GLY A 139 19.42 32.60 8.10
CA GLY A 139 19.72 32.16 9.45
C GLY A 139 19.36 33.22 10.49
N ALA A 140 19.77 34.46 10.25
CA ALA A 140 19.48 35.59 11.14
C ALA A 140 17.97 35.83 11.27
N ALA A 141 17.22 35.82 10.15
CA ALA A 141 15.77 35.97 10.19
C ALA A 141 15.08 34.85 10.99
N ARG A 142 15.54 33.59 10.85
CA ARG A 142 15.02 32.46 11.63
C ARG A 142 15.30 32.61 13.13
N VAL A 143 16.52 33.00 13.51
CA VAL A 143 16.87 33.22 14.92
C VAL A 143 16.01 34.33 15.52
N LEU A 144 15.90 35.48 14.85
CA LEU A 144 15.07 36.59 15.32
C LEU A 144 13.60 36.15 15.48
N GLY A 145 13.05 35.42 14.51
CA GLY A 145 11.72 34.83 14.64
C GLY A 145 11.57 33.86 15.81
N ASN A 146 12.61 33.07 16.13
CA ASN A 146 12.59 32.17 17.30
C ASN A 146 12.66 32.93 18.63
N LEU A 147 13.30 34.10 18.66
CA LEU A 147 13.35 34.99 19.83
C LEU A 147 12.01 35.72 20.08
N GLY A 148 11.09 35.70 19.12
CA GLY A 148 9.74 36.23 19.27
C GLY A 148 9.73 37.73 19.56
N SER A 149 8.87 38.16 20.50
CA SER A 149 8.63 39.57 20.83
C SER A 149 9.89 40.34 21.27
N SER A 150 10.88 39.64 21.83
CA SER A 150 12.16 40.24 22.24
C SER A 150 13.00 40.75 21.06
N SER A 151 12.63 40.41 19.82
CA SER A 151 13.30 40.87 18.60
C SER A 151 12.55 41.98 17.85
N LEU A 152 11.60 42.65 18.50
CA LEU A 152 10.77 43.69 17.89
C LEU A 152 11.57 44.78 17.16
N GLU A 153 12.72 45.18 17.70
CA GLU A 153 13.61 46.19 17.09
C GLU A 153 14.07 45.80 15.68
N ALA A 154 14.11 44.50 15.36
CA ALA A 154 14.47 43.99 14.04
C ALA A 154 13.32 44.05 13.03
N ALA A 155 12.07 44.31 13.46
CA ALA A 155 10.89 44.25 12.60
C ALA A 155 10.97 45.13 11.33
N PRO A 156 11.48 46.38 11.37
CA PRO A 156 11.65 47.17 10.15
C PRO A 156 12.63 46.55 9.15
N ARG A 157 13.71 45.93 9.63
CA ARG A 157 14.71 45.28 8.77
C ARG A 157 14.20 43.97 8.20
N LEU A 158 13.48 43.18 9.01
CA LEU A 158 12.77 41.98 8.56
C LEU A 158 11.71 42.32 7.50
N PHE A 159 10.99 43.42 7.67
CA PHE A 159 10.05 43.91 6.65
C PHE A 159 10.73 44.17 5.30
N GLY A 160 11.91 44.82 5.31
CA GLY A 160 12.69 45.03 4.08
C GLY A 160 13.07 43.73 3.37
N LEU A 161 13.33 42.66 4.12
CA LEU A 161 13.65 41.34 3.55
C LEU A 161 12.46 40.59 2.94
N LEU A 162 11.23 41.10 3.08
CA LEU A 162 10.08 40.58 2.31
C LEU A 162 10.24 40.81 0.81
N ALA A 163 11.10 41.74 0.40
CA ALA A 163 11.46 42.01 -0.99
C ALA A 163 12.78 41.34 -1.42
N ASP A 164 13.39 40.50 -0.58
CA ASP A 164 14.67 39.84 -0.87
C ASP A 164 14.60 39.01 -2.16
N GLU A 165 15.71 38.92 -2.90
CA GLU A 165 15.81 38.12 -4.12
C GLU A 165 15.56 36.62 -3.85
N SER A 166 16.05 36.13 -2.71
CA SER A 166 15.92 34.73 -2.30
C SER A 166 14.54 34.45 -1.71
N SER A 167 13.82 33.51 -2.33
CA SER A 167 12.49 33.08 -1.85
C SER A 167 12.53 32.55 -0.41
N SER A 168 13.60 31.82 -0.04
CA SER A 168 13.74 31.29 1.32
C SER A 168 13.91 32.38 2.36
N VAL A 169 14.62 33.46 2.02
CA VAL A 169 14.80 34.63 2.91
C VAL A 169 13.47 35.37 3.08
N ARG A 170 12.73 35.62 1.99
CA ARG A 170 11.39 36.23 2.05
C ARG A 170 10.45 35.48 2.99
N THR A 171 10.36 34.16 2.85
CA THR A 171 9.49 33.32 3.70
C THR A 171 9.92 33.34 5.17
N ALA A 172 11.23 33.32 5.44
CA ALA A 172 11.75 33.41 6.80
C ALA A 172 11.48 34.77 7.43
N ALA A 173 11.62 35.86 6.67
CA ALA A 173 11.30 37.21 7.11
C ALA A 173 9.81 37.34 7.46
N GLY A 174 8.91 36.86 6.60
CA GLY A 174 7.46 36.83 6.88
C GLY A 174 7.15 36.02 8.14
N SER A 175 7.68 34.80 8.24
CA SER A 175 7.49 33.96 9.44
C SER A 175 8.01 34.63 10.71
N ALA A 176 9.17 35.30 10.64
CA ALA A 176 9.76 36.01 11.77
C ALA A 176 8.87 37.17 12.24
N LEU A 177 8.36 37.99 11.32
CA LEU A 177 7.40 39.06 11.63
C LEU A 177 6.15 38.50 12.32
N GLY A 178 5.62 37.37 11.85
CA GLY A 178 4.48 36.71 12.51
C GLY A 178 4.80 36.25 13.93
N ARG A 179 5.98 35.64 14.14
CA ARG A 179 6.41 35.13 15.45
C ARG A 179 6.81 36.21 16.46
N ILE A 180 7.19 37.41 16.01
CA ILE A 180 7.36 38.58 16.89
C ILE A 180 6.03 38.90 17.60
N GLY A 181 4.90 38.59 16.96
CA GLY A 181 3.57 38.73 17.52
C GLY A 181 2.94 40.08 17.25
N GLN A 182 2.03 40.51 18.12
CA GLN A 182 1.14 41.65 17.87
C GLN A 182 1.86 42.97 17.58
N ALA A 183 3.05 43.17 18.17
CA ALA A 183 3.83 44.38 17.98
C ALA A 183 4.35 44.55 16.54
N ALA A 184 4.46 43.47 15.75
CA ALA A 184 4.84 43.51 14.33
C ALA A 184 3.63 43.60 13.38
N HIS A 185 2.39 43.64 13.90
CA HIS A 185 1.19 43.78 13.06
C HIS A 185 1.23 44.99 12.12
N PRO A 186 1.74 46.18 12.48
CA PRO A 186 1.84 47.30 11.54
C PRO A 186 2.63 46.95 10.28
N GLN A 187 3.77 46.28 10.43
CA GLN A 187 4.60 45.81 9.31
C GLN A 187 3.88 44.73 8.49
N ILE A 188 3.17 43.81 9.12
CA ILE A 188 2.37 42.81 8.42
C ILE A 188 1.24 43.47 7.60
N MET A 189 0.54 44.45 8.17
CA MET A 189 -0.52 45.20 7.48
C MET A 189 0.01 45.98 6.27
N GLN A 190 1.18 46.60 6.42
CA GLN A 190 1.89 47.27 5.33
C GLN A 190 2.26 46.28 4.22
N GLY A 191 2.74 45.08 4.58
CA GLY A 191 3.18 44.06 3.63
C GLY A 191 2.04 43.45 2.83
N ILE A 192 0.87 43.23 3.45
CA ILE A 192 -0.35 42.78 2.74
C ILE A 192 -0.80 43.81 1.71
N SER A 193 -0.56 45.09 1.99
CA SER A 193 -0.97 46.21 1.14
C SER A 193 0.13 46.66 0.16
N ALA A 194 1.27 45.97 0.12
CA ALA A 194 2.40 46.34 -0.73
C ALA A 194 2.08 46.16 -2.22
N GLU A 195 2.65 47.01 -3.09
CA GLU A 195 2.49 46.92 -4.54
C GLU A 195 3.13 45.64 -5.12
N SER A 196 4.26 45.21 -4.56
CA SER A 196 4.97 44.00 -4.99
C SER A 196 4.24 42.73 -4.56
N ALA A 197 3.85 41.90 -5.53
CA ALA A 197 3.23 40.59 -5.27
C ALA A 197 4.14 39.66 -4.46
N LYS A 198 5.47 39.72 -4.67
CA LYS A 198 6.45 38.94 -3.91
C LYS A 198 6.42 39.30 -2.42
N VAL A 199 6.27 40.58 -2.10
CA VAL A 199 6.16 41.08 -0.72
C VAL A 199 4.83 40.61 -0.10
N ARG A 200 3.71 40.73 -0.83
CA ARG A 200 2.40 40.24 -0.35
C ARG A 200 2.42 38.74 -0.07
N ALA A 201 2.94 37.93 -1.00
CA ALA A 201 3.08 36.49 -0.84
C ALA A 201 3.97 36.11 0.35
N ALA A 202 5.10 36.79 0.53
CA ALA A 202 5.98 36.59 1.68
C ALA A 202 5.30 36.97 3.01
N THR A 203 4.52 38.06 3.00
CA THR A 203 3.78 38.54 4.17
C THR A 203 2.67 37.57 4.58
N ALA A 204 2.05 36.85 3.65
CA ALA A 204 1.10 35.78 3.98
C ALA A 204 1.74 34.72 4.90
N GLY A 205 3.04 34.47 4.79
CA GLY A 205 3.77 33.59 5.70
C GLY A 205 3.79 34.07 7.16
N ALA A 206 3.64 35.38 7.41
CA ALA A 206 3.48 35.94 8.74
C ALA A 206 2.13 35.57 9.36
N ILE A 207 1.08 35.49 8.53
CA ILE A 207 -0.29 35.24 8.97
C ILE A 207 -0.45 33.87 9.61
N ILE A 208 0.37 32.89 9.22
CA ILE A 208 0.38 31.55 9.83
C ILE A 208 0.62 31.59 11.35
N TRP A 209 1.27 32.64 11.86
CA TRP A 209 1.67 32.78 13.27
C TRP A 209 0.78 33.75 14.06
N VAL A 210 -0.26 34.33 13.43
CA VAL A 210 -1.20 35.22 14.13
C VAL A 210 -2.50 34.50 14.46
N GLN A 211 -3.29 35.07 15.36
CA GLN A 211 -4.62 34.55 15.69
C GLN A 211 -5.56 34.63 14.48
N ALA A 212 -6.41 33.61 14.31
CA ALA A 212 -7.35 33.46 13.19
C ALA A 212 -8.14 34.74 12.88
N ASN A 213 -8.73 35.36 13.89
CA ASN A 213 -9.58 36.55 13.73
C ASN A 213 -8.85 37.87 14.03
N SER A 214 -7.52 37.88 13.93
CA SER A 214 -6.71 39.08 14.11
C SER A 214 -6.93 40.09 12.97
N ARG A 215 -6.63 41.36 13.23
CA ARG A 215 -6.71 42.43 12.20
C ARG A 215 -5.92 42.08 10.93
N PRO A 216 -4.67 41.56 11.00
CA PRO A 216 -3.93 41.15 9.80
C PRO A 216 -4.61 40.03 9.00
N ALA A 217 -5.17 39.02 9.67
CA ALA A 217 -5.86 37.92 8.99
C ALA A 217 -7.12 38.41 8.26
N MET A 218 -7.94 39.26 8.90
CA MET A 218 -9.10 39.88 8.26
C MET A 218 -8.72 40.76 7.07
N HIS A 219 -7.63 41.53 7.19
CA HIS A 219 -7.14 42.38 6.11
C HIS A 219 -6.62 41.56 4.93
N LEU A 220 -5.91 40.45 5.19
CA LEU A 220 -5.51 39.51 4.16
C LEU A 220 -6.73 38.92 3.44
N ALA A 221 -7.74 38.44 4.18
CA ALA A 221 -8.95 37.89 3.58
C ALA A 221 -9.65 38.90 2.65
N LYS A 222 -9.77 40.16 3.10
CA LYS A 222 -10.32 41.25 2.26
C LYS A 222 -9.47 41.51 1.02
N ARG A 223 -8.14 41.47 1.14
CA ARG A 223 -7.21 41.68 0.03
C ARG A 223 -7.31 40.56 -1.02
N LEU A 224 -7.44 39.32 -0.57
CA LEU A 224 -7.47 38.12 -1.41
C LEU A 224 -8.66 38.08 -2.38
N ALA A 225 -9.80 38.66 -2.00
CA ALA A 225 -10.96 38.75 -2.86
C ALA A 225 -10.65 39.40 -4.22
N ASN A 226 -9.70 40.35 -4.26
CA ASN A 226 -9.30 41.07 -5.46
C ASN A 226 -7.78 40.99 -5.70
N GLU A 227 -7.12 39.89 -5.31
CA GLU A 227 -5.69 39.70 -5.52
C GLU A 227 -5.40 39.29 -6.98
N PRO A 228 -4.73 40.15 -7.78
CA PRO A 228 -4.44 39.84 -9.18
C PRO A 228 -3.31 38.82 -9.37
N ASP A 229 -2.38 38.71 -8.41
CA ASP A 229 -1.26 37.78 -8.52
C ASP A 229 -1.62 36.40 -7.97
N THR A 230 -1.59 35.38 -8.84
CA THR A 230 -1.91 33.99 -8.47
C THR A 230 -1.04 33.47 -7.32
N GLY A 231 0.25 33.78 -7.32
CA GLY A 231 1.18 33.31 -6.29
C GLY A 231 0.87 33.89 -4.90
N ALA A 232 0.59 35.19 -4.84
CA ALA A 232 0.13 35.87 -3.63
C ALA A 232 -1.24 35.36 -3.17
N LYS A 233 -2.15 35.09 -4.12
CA LYS A 233 -3.49 34.55 -3.81
C LYS A 233 -3.40 33.16 -3.19
N VAL A 234 -2.60 32.26 -3.77
CA VAL A 234 -2.33 30.91 -3.23
C VAL A 234 -1.67 31.00 -1.85
N ALA A 235 -0.63 31.83 -1.69
CA ALA A 235 0.07 31.98 -0.42
C ALA A 235 -0.86 32.48 0.69
N GLY A 236 -1.70 33.47 0.40
CA GLY A 236 -2.66 34.00 1.34
C GLY A 236 -3.77 33.01 1.70
N LEU A 237 -4.33 32.32 0.71
CA LEU A 237 -5.38 31.32 0.93
C LEU A 237 -4.87 30.16 1.80
N ASN A 238 -3.65 29.67 1.54
CA ASN A 238 -3.00 28.66 2.36
C ASN A 238 -2.73 29.15 3.79
N ALA A 239 -2.37 30.42 3.97
CA ALA A 239 -2.16 31.00 5.30
C ALA A 239 -3.47 31.06 6.10
N LEU A 240 -4.57 31.50 5.47
CA LEU A 240 -5.90 31.55 6.12
C LEU A 240 -6.45 30.16 6.44
N ASN A 241 -6.26 29.18 5.55
CA ASN A 241 -6.59 27.78 5.81
C ASN A 241 -5.85 27.27 7.06
N ARG A 242 -4.55 27.56 7.16
CA ARG A 242 -3.69 27.02 8.23
C ARG A 242 -4.00 27.59 9.61
N ILE A 243 -4.50 28.82 9.70
CA ILE A 243 -4.91 29.41 10.98
C ILE A 243 -6.36 29.10 11.36
N GLY A 244 -7.13 28.43 10.49
CA GLY A 244 -8.56 28.21 10.71
C GLY A 244 -9.35 29.53 10.71
N PHE A 245 -9.18 30.33 9.66
CA PHE A 245 -9.94 31.58 9.50
C PHE A 245 -11.45 31.33 9.47
N ASP A 246 -12.23 32.35 9.86
CA ASP A 246 -13.70 32.35 9.90
C ASP A 246 -14.35 31.63 8.70
N GLY A 247 -15.14 30.59 8.99
CA GLY A 247 -15.61 29.63 8.00
C GLY A 247 -16.49 30.24 6.91
N GLU A 248 -17.44 31.11 7.26
CA GLU A 248 -18.33 31.75 6.28
C GLU A 248 -17.56 32.63 5.29
N ARG A 249 -16.67 33.50 5.80
CA ARG A 249 -15.84 34.35 4.93
C ARG A 249 -14.86 33.53 4.13
N MET A 250 -14.26 32.51 4.75
CA MET A 250 -13.33 31.62 4.07
C MET A 250 -14.02 30.90 2.92
N LEU A 251 -15.23 30.38 3.13
CA LEU A 251 -15.98 29.65 2.11
C LEU A 251 -16.17 30.47 0.82
N THR A 252 -16.48 31.77 0.93
CA THR A 252 -16.62 32.62 -0.27
C THR A 252 -15.31 32.72 -1.09
N LEU A 253 -14.16 32.82 -0.41
CA LEU A 253 -12.86 32.83 -1.05
C LEU A 253 -12.50 31.47 -1.65
N LEU A 254 -12.86 30.39 -0.97
CA LEU A 254 -12.61 29.03 -1.44
C LEU A 254 -13.46 28.66 -2.65
N LEU A 255 -14.74 29.00 -2.66
CA LEU A 255 -15.61 28.77 -3.82
C LEU A 255 -15.12 29.53 -5.05
N SER A 256 -14.70 30.80 -4.88
CA SER A 256 -14.06 31.57 -5.96
C SER A 256 -12.75 30.95 -6.43
N ALA A 257 -11.92 30.43 -5.51
CA ALA A 257 -10.64 29.81 -5.87
C ALA A 257 -10.81 28.42 -6.50
N LEU A 258 -11.89 27.71 -6.19
CA LEU A 258 -12.22 26.43 -6.78
C LEU A 258 -12.55 26.59 -8.28
N ASP A 259 -13.26 27.66 -8.67
CA ASP A 259 -13.66 27.94 -10.06
C ASP A 259 -12.50 28.42 -10.96
N SER A 260 -11.29 28.55 -10.40
CA SER A 260 -10.12 29.04 -11.11
C SER A 260 -9.46 27.96 -11.99
N GLU A 261 -9.00 28.33 -13.18
CA GLU A 261 -8.20 27.45 -14.07
C GLU A 261 -6.78 27.17 -13.54
N GLU A 262 -6.32 27.92 -12.54
CA GLU A 262 -5.02 27.72 -11.89
C GLU A 262 -4.99 26.52 -10.92
N PRO A 263 -4.18 25.47 -11.17
CA PRO A 263 -4.15 24.25 -10.35
C PRO A 263 -3.82 24.51 -8.87
N GLY A 264 -2.93 25.45 -8.58
CA GLY A 264 -2.53 25.79 -7.21
C GLY A 264 -3.66 26.40 -6.39
N LEU A 265 -4.53 27.19 -7.02
CA LEU A 265 -5.70 27.78 -6.36
C LEU A 265 -6.76 26.72 -6.09
N ARG A 266 -7.01 25.83 -7.06
CA ARG A 266 -7.94 24.71 -6.87
C ARG A 266 -7.50 23.79 -5.74
N GLN A 267 -6.23 23.40 -5.68
CA GLN A 267 -5.72 22.57 -4.58
C GLN A 267 -5.85 23.26 -3.22
N GLY A 268 -5.53 24.56 -3.15
CA GLY A 268 -5.74 25.35 -1.93
C GLY A 268 -7.21 25.39 -1.52
N ALA A 269 -8.12 25.52 -2.49
CA ALA A 269 -9.56 25.52 -2.26
C ALA A 269 -10.08 24.18 -1.76
N LEU A 270 -9.73 23.08 -2.43
CA LEU A 270 -10.06 21.71 -2.03
C LEU A 270 -9.61 21.44 -0.58
N SER A 271 -8.35 21.74 -0.27
CA SER A 271 -7.80 21.56 1.08
C SER A 271 -8.53 22.41 2.11
N GLY A 272 -8.90 23.64 1.75
CA GLY A 272 -9.63 24.56 2.61
C GLY A 272 -11.04 24.05 2.93
N ILE A 273 -11.82 23.65 1.92
CA ILE A 273 -13.20 23.18 2.10
C ILE A 273 -13.21 21.95 3.00
N LEU A 274 -12.27 21.03 2.81
CA LEU A 274 -12.14 19.82 3.64
C LEU A 274 -11.73 20.11 5.09
N SER A 275 -11.01 21.22 5.33
CA SER A 275 -10.57 21.63 6.67
C SER A 275 -11.62 22.45 7.43
N LEU A 276 -12.60 23.05 6.74
CA LEU A 276 -13.66 23.86 7.32
C LEU A 276 -14.82 23.04 7.93
N ARG A 277 -14.63 21.81 8.37
CA ARG A 277 -15.76 21.01 8.92
C ARG A 277 -16.26 21.60 10.25
N PRO A 278 -17.58 21.81 10.44
CA PRO A 278 -18.70 21.40 9.58
C PRO A 278 -19.13 22.44 8.53
N ASP A 279 -18.65 23.68 8.58
CA ASP A 279 -19.02 24.79 7.67
C ASP A 279 -18.81 24.47 6.18
N GLY A 280 -17.86 23.58 5.87
CA GLY A 280 -17.64 23.04 4.52
C GLY A 280 -18.89 22.42 3.87
N ARG A 281 -19.90 22.01 4.65
CA ARG A 281 -21.22 21.56 4.15
C ARG A 281 -21.92 22.59 3.28
N ALA A 282 -21.71 23.88 3.53
CA ALA A 282 -22.30 24.94 2.72
C ALA A 282 -21.71 24.99 1.28
N ALA A 283 -20.60 24.28 1.01
CA ALA A 283 -20.10 24.07 -0.34
C ALA A 283 -20.94 23.05 -1.14
N VAL A 284 -21.67 22.14 -0.46
CA VAL A 284 -22.35 21.01 -1.10
C VAL A 284 -23.31 21.43 -2.22
N PRO A 285 -24.18 22.45 -2.07
CA PRO A 285 -25.06 22.89 -3.16
C PRO A 285 -24.27 23.31 -4.42
N HIS A 286 -23.17 24.05 -4.24
CA HIS A 286 -22.32 24.49 -5.36
C HIS A 286 -21.62 23.30 -6.05
N LEU A 287 -21.16 22.30 -5.28
CA LEU A 287 -20.56 21.09 -5.85
C LEU A 287 -21.59 20.23 -6.59
N VAL A 288 -22.84 20.22 -6.13
CA VAL A 288 -23.93 19.52 -6.83
C VAL A 288 -24.22 20.17 -8.19
N GLU A 289 -24.21 21.51 -8.28
CA GLU A 289 -24.33 22.21 -9.57
C GLU A 289 -23.20 21.82 -10.53
N TRP A 290 -21.98 21.64 -10.00
CA TRP A 290 -20.81 21.27 -10.81
C TRP A 290 -20.86 19.85 -11.36
N LEU A 291 -21.65 18.95 -10.80
CA LEU A 291 -21.86 17.61 -11.37
C LEU A 291 -22.50 17.66 -12.76
N SER A 292 -23.15 18.77 -13.12
CA SER A 292 -23.75 19.00 -14.44
C SER A 292 -22.96 20.00 -15.29
N ALA A 293 -21.72 20.32 -14.92
CA ALA A 293 -20.89 21.25 -15.70
C ALA A 293 -20.42 20.62 -17.01
N ASP A 294 -20.30 21.44 -18.07
CA ASP A 294 -19.78 21.00 -19.37
C ASP A 294 -18.32 20.52 -19.28
N ASP A 295 -17.52 21.13 -18.39
CA ASP A 295 -16.11 20.80 -18.16
C ASP A 295 -15.94 19.48 -17.35
N PRO A 296 -15.35 18.42 -17.96
CA PRO A 296 -15.11 17.15 -17.26
C PRO A 296 -14.21 17.28 -16.04
N ALA A 297 -13.20 18.16 -16.08
CA ALA A 297 -12.30 18.35 -14.95
C ALA A 297 -13.02 18.97 -13.75
N LYS A 298 -14.03 19.79 -14.01
CA LYS A 298 -14.89 20.40 -12.99
C LYS A 298 -15.82 19.37 -12.35
N ARG A 299 -16.42 18.47 -13.16
CA ARG A 299 -17.23 17.34 -12.67
C ARG A 299 -16.40 16.38 -11.81
N GLU A 300 -15.23 15.96 -12.29
CA GLU A 300 -14.32 15.06 -11.55
C GLU A 300 -13.94 15.63 -10.19
N GLN A 301 -13.61 16.92 -10.11
CA GLN A 301 -13.28 17.57 -8.85
C GLN A 301 -14.45 17.63 -7.88
N ALA A 302 -15.66 17.90 -8.38
CA ALA A 302 -16.86 17.88 -7.55
C ALA A 302 -17.09 16.47 -6.99
N ILE A 303 -16.93 15.44 -7.81
CA ILE A 303 -17.07 14.03 -7.40
C ILE A 303 -16.05 13.66 -6.31
N ASP A 304 -14.75 13.95 -6.52
CA ASP A 304 -13.68 13.69 -5.52
C ASP A 304 -13.96 14.41 -4.20
N LEU A 305 -14.28 15.70 -4.26
CA LEU A 305 -14.48 16.50 -3.07
C LEU A 305 -15.72 16.03 -2.30
N LEU A 306 -16.83 15.74 -2.99
CA LEU A 306 -18.03 15.19 -2.37
C LEU A 306 -17.76 13.84 -1.69
N GLY A 307 -17.00 12.95 -2.33
CA GLY A 307 -16.57 11.67 -1.75
C GLY A 307 -15.78 11.88 -0.45
N ARG A 308 -14.74 12.71 -0.50
CA ARG A 308 -13.86 13.01 0.64
C ARG A 308 -14.54 13.75 1.78
N MET A 309 -15.60 14.52 1.49
CA MET A 309 -16.44 15.14 2.52
C MET A 309 -17.20 14.10 3.35
N GLY A 310 -17.47 12.90 2.82
CA GLY A 310 -18.07 11.82 3.59
C GLY A 310 -19.55 12.08 3.94
N ASP A 311 -19.93 11.84 5.19
CA ASP A 311 -21.29 12.08 5.67
C ASP A 311 -21.75 13.55 5.55
N ASP A 312 -20.81 14.50 5.53
CA ASP A 312 -21.09 15.93 5.42
C ASP A 312 -21.75 16.29 4.07
N SER A 313 -21.52 15.49 3.02
CA SER A 313 -22.05 15.70 1.67
C SER A 313 -23.25 14.80 1.36
N ALA A 314 -23.89 14.16 2.35
CA ALA A 314 -25.03 13.25 2.16
C ALA A 314 -26.15 13.80 1.25
N ALA A 315 -26.39 15.12 1.29
CA ALA A 315 -27.39 15.78 0.44
C ALA A 315 -27.06 15.71 -1.07
N ALA A 316 -25.81 15.46 -1.46
CA ALA A 316 -25.38 15.34 -2.84
C ALA A 316 -25.59 13.94 -3.44
N VAL A 317 -25.91 12.92 -2.62
CA VAL A 317 -26.05 11.54 -3.10
C VAL A 317 -27.06 11.41 -4.24
N PRO A 318 -28.27 12.03 -4.20
CA PRO A 318 -29.20 11.96 -5.32
C PRO A 318 -28.63 12.57 -6.61
N GLY A 319 -27.86 13.67 -6.49
CA GLY A 319 -27.19 14.30 -7.63
C GLY A 319 -26.12 13.42 -8.26
N LEU A 320 -25.29 12.76 -7.42
CA LEU A 320 -24.31 11.76 -7.88
C LEU A 320 -24.98 10.58 -8.59
N ILE A 321 -26.10 10.07 -8.04
CA ILE A 321 -26.86 8.98 -8.66
C ILE A 321 -27.46 9.41 -10.01
N ALA A 322 -27.94 10.65 -10.12
CA ALA A 322 -28.43 11.18 -11.40
C ALA A 322 -27.29 11.29 -12.44
N ALA A 323 -26.11 11.77 -12.01
CA ALA A 323 -24.93 11.90 -12.87
C ALA A 323 -24.43 10.54 -13.41
N LEU A 324 -24.57 9.44 -12.65
CA LEU A 324 -24.22 8.08 -13.11
C LEU A 324 -24.90 7.69 -14.43
N GLY A 325 -26.11 8.21 -14.69
CA GLY A 325 -26.88 7.87 -15.89
C GLY A 325 -26.31 8.47 -17.19
N GLN A 326 -25.57 9.56 -17.10
CA GLN A 326 -25.01 10.30 -18.23
C GLN A 326 -23.47 10.20 -18.33
N ALA A 327 -22.82 9.65 -17.30
CA ALA A 327 -21.37 9.59 -17.18
C ALA A 327 -20.71 8.56 -18.12
N GLU A 328 -19.54 8.91 -18.65
CA GLU A 328 -18.66 7.98 -19.35
C GLU A 328 -18.05 6.94 -18.37
N LYS A 329 -17.35 5.93 -18.91
CA LYS A 329 -16.86 4.78 -18.12
C LYS A 329 -15.99 5.18 -16.92
N ASP A 330 -15.06 6.12 -17.11
CA ASP A 330 -14.11 6.52 -16.07
C ASP A 330 -14.79 7.40 -15.01
N GLU A 331 -15.61 8.36 -15.45
CA GLU A 331 -16.41 9.22 -14.57
C GLU A 331 -17.41 8.40 -13.74
N ARG A 332 -18.03 7.37 -14.34
CA ARG A 332 -18.90 6.44 -13.63
C ARG A 332 -18.18 5.77 -12.47
N GLN A 333 -16.94 5.33 -12.66
CA GLN A 333 -16.16 4.70 -11.60
C GLN A 333 -15.81 5.69 -10.49
N LEU A 334 -15.51 6.94 -10.82
CA LEU A 334 -15.27 8.00 -9.83
C LEU A 334 -16.51 8.25 -8.98
N ILE A 335 -17.70 8.34 -9.59
CA ILE A 335 -18.95 8.53 -8.84
C ILE A 335 -19.21 7.35 -7.91
N LEU A 336 -19.00 6.11 -8.38
CA LEU A 336 -19.16 4.92 -7.55
C LEU A 336 -18.18 4.90 -6.36
N ASN A 337 -16.94 5.33 -6.58
CA ASN A 337 -15.95 5.45 -5.50
C ASN A 337 -16.38 6.53 -4.49
N ALA A 338 -16.82 7.69 -4.96
CA ALA A 338 -17.32 8.76 -4.08
C ALA A 338 -18.50 8.29 -3.22
N LEU A 339 -19.47 7.57 -3.80
CA LEU A 339 -20.60 7.00 -3.05
C LEU A 339 -20.16 5.98 -1.98
N VAL A 340 -19.07 5.25 -2.23
CA VAL A 340 -18.48 4.32 -1.25
C VAL A 340 -17.73 5.10 -0.15
N GLU A 341 -16.97 6.13 -0.50
CA GLU A 341 -16.26 7.00 0.47
C GLU A 341 -17.22 7.77 1.38
N MET A 342 -18.38 8.15 0.85
CA MET A 342 -19.50 8.72 1.64
C MET A 342 -20.11 7.73 2.63
N GLY A 343 -19.85 6.42 2.47
CA GLY A 343 -20.20 5.42 3.47
C GLY A 343 -21.71 5.30 3.72
N PRO A 344 -22.15 5.12 4.97
CA PRO A 344 -23.55 4.82 5.31
C PRO A 344 -24.57 5.86 4.84
N ALA A 345 -24.15 7.11 4.68
CA ALA A 345 -25.00 8.19 4.21
C ALA A 345 -25.52 8.00 2.78
N SER A 346 -24.79 7.26 1.92
CA SER A 346 -25.22 7.04 0.53
C SER A 346 -26.27 5.93 0.38
N ILE A 347 -26.31 4.99 1.33
CA ILE A 347 -27.10 3.76 1.23
C ILE A 347 -28.60 4.01 1.02
N PRO A 348 -29.28 4.92 1.77
CA PRO A 348 -30.72 5.11 1.61
C PRO A 348 -31.11 5.50 0.19
N ALA A 349 -30.37 6.43 -0.43
CA ALA A 349 -30.64 6.87 -1.79
C ALA A 349 -30.24 5.82 -2.84
N VAL A 350 -29.16 5.05 -2.60
CA VAL A 350 -28.80 3.91 -3.47
C VAL A 350 -29.88 2.84 -3.45
N LEU A 351 -30.45 2.52 -2.28
CA LEU A 351 -31.57 1.59 -2.15
C LEU A 351 -32.83 2.12 -2.83
N GLU A 352 -33.15 3.41 -2.64
CA GLU A 352 -34.31 4.05 -3.29
C GLU A 352 -34.18 4.02 -4.81
N SER A 353 -32.97 4.24 -5.36
CA SER A 353 -32.72 4.17 -6.81
C SER A 353 -33.03 2.80 -7.43
N ALA A 354 -33.03 1.74 -6.62
CA ALA A 354 -33.32 0.38 -7.05
C ALA A 354 -34.78 -0.04 -6.82
N ARG A 355 -35.57 0.77 -6.10
CA ARG A 355 -36.90 0.41 -5.62
C ARG A 355 -37.83 -0.07 -6.73
N ASP A 356 -37.91 0.68 -7.82
CA ASP A 356 -38.84 0.46 -8.93
C ASP A 356 -38.18 -0.21 -10.14
N ILE A 357 -36.92 -0.64 -10.01
CA ILE A 357 -36.23 -1.38 -11.07
C ILE A 357 -36.86 -2.78 -11.18
N PRO A 358 -37.21 -3.25 -12.40
CA PRO A 358 -37.68 -4.62 -12.59
C PRO A 358 -36.71 -5.64 -12.00
N LEU A 359 -37.22 -6.55 -11.17
CA LEU A 359 -36.40 -7.46 -10.35
C LEU A 359 -35.42 -8.30 -11.18
N ALA A 360 -35.79 -8.69 -12.40
CA ALA A 360 -34.94 -9.42 -13.33
C ALA A 360 -33.68 -8.64 -13.77
N LYS A 361 -33.71 -7.30 -13.74
CA LYS A 361 -32.55 -6.45 -14.02
C LYS A 361 -31.61 -6.32 -12.82
N LEU A 362 -32.09 -6.65 -11.61
CA LEU A 362 -31.32 -6.56 -10.37
C LEU A 362 -30.60 -7.87 -10.00
N SER A 363 -31.02 -9.02 -10.54
CA SER A 363 -30.41 -10.33 -10.22
C SER A 363 -28.97 -10.53 -10.73
N GLY A 364 -28.49 -9.66 -11.62
CA GLY A 364 -27.11 -9.71 -12.14
C GLY A 364 -26.16 -8.74 -11.45
N GLU A 365 -24.99 -8.53 -12.05
CA GLU A 365 -24.05 -7.51 -11.63
C GLU A 365 -24.66 -6.12 -11.83
N ASN A 366 -25.07 -5.50 -10.72
CA ASN A 366 -25.58 -4.15 -10.70
C ASN A 366 -24.69 -3.27 -9.82
N TRP A 367 -24.53 -2.01 -10.21
CA TRP A 367 -23.62 -1.10 -9.53
C TRP A 367 -24.10 -0.81 -8.11
N GLN A 368 -25.42 -0.83 -7.84
CA GLN A 368 -25.98 -0.56 -6.53
C GLN A 368 -25.50 -1.61 -5.51
N ALA A 369 -25.60 -2.89 -5.85
CA ALA A 369 -25.17 -3.98 -4.98
C ALA A 369 -23.67 -3.94 -4.75
N ASN A 370 -22.91 -3.57 -5.79
CA ASN A 370 -21.47 -3.41 -5.70
C ASN A 370 -21.07 -2.24 -4.81
N CYS A 371 -21.72 -1.08 -4.96
CA CYS A 371 -21.52 0.11 -4.15
C CYS A 371 -21.81 -0.20 -2.67
N VAL A 372 -23.01 -0.69 -2.36
CA VAL A 372 -23.42 -1.01 -0.98
C VAL A 372 -22.56 -2.13 -0.38
N GLY A 373 -22.20 -3.14 -1.17
CA GLY A 373 -21.31 -4.21 -0.73
C GLY A 373 -19.89 -3.72 -0.43
N ASN A 374 -19.39 -2.74 -1.19
CA ASN A 374 -18.06 -2.15 -0.98
C ASN A 374 -18.01 -1.22 0.24
N ILE A 375 -19.13 -0.60 0.64
CA ILE A 375 -19.27 0.08 1.94
C ILE A 375 -19.11 -0.93 3.10
N GLY A 376 -19.47 -2.19 2.87
CA GLY A 376 -19.17 -3.29 3.78
C GLY A 376 -20.10 -3.34 4.99
N ILE A 377 -19.54 -3.72 6.15
CA ILE A 377 -20.35 -4.05 7.35
C ILE A 377 -21.18 -2.88 7.88
N GLN A 378 -20.77 -1.63 7.59
CA GLN A 378 -21.51 -0.43 7.98
C GLN A 378 -22.87 -0.33 7.26
N ALA A 379 -23.06 -1.05 6.15
CA ALA A 379 -24.32 -1.09 5.43
C ALA A 379 -25.38 -1.99 6.06
N VAL A 380 -24.97 -2.98 6.87
CA VAL A 380 -25.85 -4.02 7.42
C VAL A 380 -27.09 -3.45 8.13
N PRO A 381 -27.01 -2.40 8.98
CA PRO A 381 -28.19 -1.85 9.64
C PRO A 381 -29.23 -1.27 8.65
N ALA A 382 -28.78 -0.62 7.59
CA ALA A 382 -29.66 -0.07 6.56
C ALA A 382 -30.29 -1.18 5.71
N LEU A 383 -29.50 -2.19 5.31
CA LEU A 383 -29.97 -3.33 4.52
C LEU A 383 -31.00 -4.17 5.28
N THR A 384 -30.72 -4.49 6.55
CA THR A 384 -31.65 -5.25 7.40
C THR A 384 -32.93 -4.48 7.69
N ARG A 385 -32.88 -3.15 7.75
CA ARG A 385 -34.07 -2.28 7.84
C ARG A 385 -34.88 -2.31 6.55
N ALA A 386 -34.22 -2.16 5.40
CA ALA A 386 -34.87 -2.18 4.08
C ALA A 386 -35.57 -3.52 3.81
N LEU A 387 -34.96 -4.65 4.18
CA LEU A 387 -35.62 -5.97 4.09
C LEU A 387 -36.92 -6.06 4.89
N LYS A 388 -36.97 -5.42 6.07
CA LYS A 388 -38.18 -5.42 6.91
C LYS A 388 -39.26 -4.50 6.37
N GLN A 389 -38.87 -3.34 5.82
CA GLN A 389 -39.81 -2.32 5.34
C GLN A 389 -40.36 -2.65 3.94
N HIS A 390 -39.54 -3.26 3.10
CA HIS A 390 -39.82 -3.45 1.69
C HIS A 390 -39.41 -4.85 1.19
N PRO A 391 -40.02 -5.93 1.72
CA PRO A 391 -39.58 -7.30 1.45
C PRO A 391 -39.77 -7.76 -0.01
N GLY A 392 -40.62 -7.09 -0.80
CA GLY A 392 -41.02 -7.54 -2.14
C GLY A 392 -40.67 -6.64 -3.32
N ASN A 393 -39.85 -5.60 -3.12
CA ASN A 393 -39.43 -4.68 -4.19
C ASN A 393 -37.92 -4.76 -4.49
N GLY A 394 -37.45 -3.94 -5.43
CA GLY A 394 -36.05 -3.97 -5.84
C GLY A 394 -35.06 -3.60 -4.73
N ALA A 395 -35.43 -2.73 -3.79
CA ALA A 395 -34.60 -2.39 -2.63
C ALA A 395 -34.42 -3.58 -1.67
N GLY A 396 -35.48 -4.37 -1.46
CA GLY A 396 -35.41 -5.61 -0.70
C GLY A 396 -34.49 -6.64 -1.35
N LEU A 397 -34.65 -6.88 -2.66
CA LEU A 397 -33.82 -7.83 -3.39
C LEU A 397 -32.34 -7.39 -3.40
N LEU A 398 -32.08 -6.11 -3.66
CA LEU A 398 -30.77 -5.49 -3.59
C LEU A 398 -30.11 -5.69 -2.21
N SER A 399 -30.89 -5.57 -1.14
CA SER A 399 -30.40 -5.80 0.22
C SER A 399 -29.94 -7.24 0.43
N LEU A 400 -30.63 -8.25 -0.10
CA LEU A 400 -30.19 -9.65 -0.04
C LEU A 400 -28.87 -9.86 -0.78
N ILE A 401 -28.75 -9.31 -2.00
CA ILE A 401 -27.53 -9.43 -2.82
C ILE A 401 -26.34 -8.73 -2.14
N ALA A 402 -26.55 -7.52 -1.60
CA ALA A 402 -25.52 -6.80 -0.87
C ALA A 402 -25.10 -7.55 0.41
N LEU A 403 -26.05 -8.11 1.17
CA LEU A 403 -25.74 -8.92 2.37
C LEU A 403 -24.96 -10.20 2.03
N GLN A 404 -25.27 -10.85 0.90
CA GLN A 404 -24.47 -11.97 0.39
C GLN A 404 -23.01 -11.55 0.16
N LYS A 405 -22.80 -10.40 -0.50
CA LYS A 405 -21.46 -9.88 -0.81
C LYS A 405 -20.68 -9.47 0.44
N ILE A 406 -21.36 -8.86 1.42
CA ILE A 406 -20.76 -8.47 2.71
C ILE A 406 -20.42 -9.71 3.55
N GLY A 407 -21.27 -10.74 3.55
CA GLY A 407 -21.04 -11.97 4.31
C GLY A 407 -21.05 -11.78 5.83
N ASP A 408 -21.79 -10.78 6.33
CA ASP A 408 -21.85 -10.49 7.77
C ASP A 408 -22.40 -11.68 8.54
N LYS A 409 -21.67 -12.11 9.58
CA LYS A 409 -21.99 -13.30 10.37
C LYS A 409 -22.80 -13.02 11.62
N SER A 410 -23.38 -11.82 11.74
CA SER A 410 -24.20 -11.48 12.90
C SER A 410 -25.52 -12.29 12.92
N PRO A 411 -26.04 -12.62 14.12
CA PRO A 411 -27.37 -13.20 14.25
C PRO A 411 -28.47 -12.30 13.68
N THR A 412 -28.30 -10.99 13.80
CA THR A 412 -29.24 -9.97 13.30
C THR A 412 -29.42 -10.06 11.79
N THR A 413 -28.32 -10.17 11.04
CA THR A 413 -28.35 -10.37 9.59
C THR A 413 -29.08 -11.65 9.21
N ARG A 414 -28.77 -12.76 9.89
CA ARG A 414 -29.46 -14.03 9.64
C ARG A 414 -30.96 -13.93 9.91
N GLN A 415 -31.36 -13.34 11.05
CA GLN A 415 -32.77 -13.14 11.40
C GLN A 415 -33.51 -12.27 10.39
N ALA A 416 -32.84 -11.25 9.82
CA ALA A 416 -33.44 -10.40 8.79
C ALA A 416 -33.64 -11.12 7.44
N ILE A 417 -32.76 -12.07 7.10
CA ILE A 417 -32.82 -12.84 5.84
C ILE A 417 -33.89 -13.94 5.90
N LEU A 418 -34.09 -14.58 7.06
CA LEU A 418 -34.95 -15.76 7.21
C LEU A 418 -36.35 -15.63 6.59
N PRO A 419 -37.10 -14.52 6.78
CA PRO A 419 -38.43 -14.38 6.19
C PRO A 419 -38.43 -14.43 4.66
N SER A 420 -37.34 -14.01 4.01
CA SER A 420 -37.25 -13.99 2.55
C SER A 420 -37.10 -15.39 1.92
N LEU A 421 -36.80 -16.41 2.71
CA LEU A 421 -36.76 -17.81 2.24
C LEU A 421 -38.15 -18.36 1.89
N GLU A 422 -39.20 -17.82 2.48
CA GLU A 422 -40.60 -18.24 2.27
C GLU A 422 -41.35 -17.27 1.35
N HIS A 423 -40.63 -16.36 0.68
CA HIS A 423 -41.23 -15.35 -0.19
C HIS A 423 -41.90 -15.96 -1.43
N ASP A 424 -43.04 -15.42 -1.87
CA ASP A 424 -43.82 -15.94 -3.01
C ASP A 424 -43.00 -16.00 -4.31
N GLN A 425 -42.19 -14.98 -4.55
CA GLN A 425 -41.31 -14.90 -5.71
C GLN A 425 -39.98 -15.64 -5.50
N ALA A 426 -39.65 -16.53 -6.43
CA ALA A 426 -38.45 -17.37 -6.40
C ALA A 426 -37.13 -16.59 -6.35
N ILE A 427 -37.08 -15.39 -6.95
CA ILE A 427 -35.87 -14.54 -6.96
C ILE A 427 -35.43 -14.14 -5.54
N PHE A 428 -36.40 -13.85 -4.66
CA PHE A 428 -36.11 -13.54 -3.25
C PHE A 428 -35.69 -14.78 -2.49
N ARG A 429 -36.35 -15.92 -2.69
CA ARG A 429 -35.96 -17.20 -2.05
C ARG A 429 -34.52 -17.58 -2.41
N GLY A 430 -34.15 -17.49 -3.69
CA GLY A 430 -32.80 -17.79 -4.16
C GLY A 430 -31.73 -16.82 -3.62
N ALA A 431 -32.01 -15.51 -3.65
CA ALA A 431 -31.11 -14.51 -3.11
C ALA A 431 -30.95 -14.64 -1.59
N ALA A 432 -32.05 -14.91 -0.87
CA ALA A 432 -32.06 -15.12 0.57
C ALA A 432 -31.27 -16.38 0.96
N LEU A 433 -31.39 -17.46 0.18
CA LEU A 433 -30.63 -18.68 0.40
C LEU A 433 -29.12 -18.41 0.26
N SER A 434 -28.73 -17.68 -0.78
CA SER A 434 -27.33 -17.32 -1.04
C SER A 434 -26.77 -16.41 0.06
N ALA A 435 -27.54 -15.40 0.48
CA ALA A 435 -27.18 -14.51 1.59
C ALA A 435 -27.09 -15.24 2.93
N LEU A 436 -27.97 -16.20 3.19
CA LEU A 436 -27.96 -16.99 4.43
C LEU A 436 -26.71 -17.88 4.52
N VAL A 437 -26.30 -18.47 3.39
CA VAL A 437 -25.08 -19.31 3.32
C VAL A 437 -23.83 -18.46 3.51
N ALA A 438 -23.78 -17.24 3.00
CA ALA A 438 -22.68 -16.31 3.21
C ALA A 438 -22.59 -15.82 4.68
N SER A 439 -23.75 -15.59 5.33
CA SER A 439 -23.86 -15.06 6.70
C SER A 439 -23.71 -16.09 7.82
N THR A 440 -23.37 -17.35 7.52
CA THR A 440 -23.16 -18.40 8.53
C THR A 440 -21.69 -18.83 8.65
N ALA A 441 -21.22 -19.01 9.87
CA ALA A 441 -19.93 -19.63 10.16
C ALA A 441 -20.00 -21.16 10.07
N LYS A 442 -21.15 -21.74 10.45
CA LYS A 442 -21.38 -23.19 10.46
C LYS A 442 -22.32 -23.56 9.32
N LYS A 443 -21.79 -23.56 8.09
CA LYS A 443 -22.59 -23.78 6.90
C LYS A 443 -23.37 -25.12 6.92
N ASN A 444 -22.84 -26.15 7.60
CA ASN A 444 -23.49 -27.47 7.75
C ASN A 444 -24.81 -27.41 8.53
N SER A 445 -25.01 -26.39 9.38
CA SER A 445 -26.28 -26.18 10.08
C SER A 445 -27.46 -25.87 9.15
N LEU A 446 -27.16 -25.52 7.89
CA LEU A 446 -28.17 -25.23 6.87
C LEU A 446 -28.55 -26.46 6.04
N MET A 447 -27.98 -27.66 6.29
CA MET A 447 -28.16 -28.83 5.45
C MET A 447 -29.64 -29.16 5.16
N THR A 448 -30.47 -29.25 6.21
CA THR A 448 -31.89 -29.53 6.07
C THR A 448 -32.62 -28.48 5.23
N ARG A 449 -32.25 -27.20 5.38
CA ARG A 449 -32.83 -26.11 4.58
C ARG A 449 -32.39 -26.17 3.12
N LEU A 450 -31.11 -26.47 2.88
CA LEU A 450 -30.58 -26.62 1.54
C LEU A 450 -31.25 -27.78 0.82
N GLN A 451 -31.41 -28.93 1.49
CA GLN A 451 -32.12 -30.09 0.96
C GLN A 451 -33.58 -29.77 0.62
N ALA A 452 -34.29 -29.03 1.48
CA ALA A 452 -35.65 -28.59 1.19
C ALA A 452 -35.71 -27.69 -0.06
N ALA A 453 -34.76 -26.75 -0.20
CA ALA A 453 -34.67 -25.85 -1.35
C ALA A 453 -34.35 -26.58 -2.68
N MET A 454 -33.78 -27.79 -2.64
CA MET A 454 -33.58 -28.63 -3.84
C MET A 454 -34.90 -29.13 -4.43
N GLY A 455 -35.98 -29.18 -3.62
CA GLY A 455 -37.31 -29.57 -4.06
C GLY A 455 -38.20 -28.40 -4.47
N ASP A 456 -37.68 -27.17 -4.54
CA ASP A 456 -38.49 -25.99 -4.88
C ASP A 456 -39.06 -26.11 -6.31
N SER A 457 -40.30 -25.67 -6.48
CA SER A 457 -40.98 -25.61 -7.78
C SER A 457 -40.19 -24.84 -8.86
N ASN A 458 -39.42 -23.82 -8.47
CA ASN A 458 -38.71 -22.94 -9.38
C ASN A 458 -37.22 -23.31 -9.48
N SER A 459 -36.71 -23.39 -10.72
CA SER A 459 -35.33 -23.80 -10.98
C SER A 459 -34.27 -22.85 -10.41
N LEU A 460 -34.56 -21.55 -10.28
CA LEU A 460 -33.61 -20.59 -9.68
C LEU A 460 -33.29 -20.92 -8.22
N VAL A 461 -34.29 -21.36 -7.44
CA VAL A 461 -34.10 -21.72 -6.04
C VAL A 461 -33.35 -23.04 -5.92
N ARG A 462 -33.71 -24.03 -6.76
CA ARG A 462 -32.98 -25.29 -6.82
C ARG A 462 -31.52 -25.09 -7.20
N GLN A 463 -31.24 -24.23 -8.18
CA GLN A 463 -29.89 -23.86 -8.59
C GLN A 463 -29.12 -23.18 -7.46
N ALA A 464 -29.74 -22.21 -6.77
CA ALA A 464 -29.12 -21.56 -5.60
C ALA A 464 -28.77 -22.57 -4.50
N ALA A 465 -29.64 -23.56 -4.26
CA ALA A 465 -29.36 -24.64 -3.33
C ALA A 465 -28.16 -25.50 -3.76
N MET A 466 -28.06 -25.85 -5.06
CA MET A 466 -26.92 -26.60 -5.60
C MET A 466 -25.61 -25.82 -5.44
N ASN A 467 -25.61 -24.54 -5.82
CA ASN A 467 -24.45 -23.67 -5.69
C ASN A 467 -24.02 -23.50 -4.22
N ALA A 468 -24.99 -23.39 -3.31
CA ALA A 468 -24.72 -23.35 -1.89
C ALA A 468 -24.08 -24.65 -1.38
N LEU A 469 -24.60 -25.81 -1.78
CA LEU A 469 -24.03 -27.13 -1.45
C LEU A 469 -22.61 -27.28 -2.01
N ALA A 470 -22.34 -26.83 -3.23
CA ALA A 470 -20.99 -26.81 -3.79
C ALA A 470 -20.01 -26.00 -2.92
N SER A 471 -20.48 -24.89 -2.33
CA SER A 471 -19.68 -24.05 -1.43
C SER A 471 -19.39 -24.70 -0.05
N LEU A 472 -20.03 -25.82 0.27
CA LEU A 472 -19.78 -26.63 1.48
C LEU A 472 -18.67 -27.67 1.27
N GLY A 473 -18.39 -28.05 0.03
CA GLY A 473 -17.45 -29.11 -0.31
C GLY A 473 -17.82 -30.45 0.32
N SER A 474 -16.83 -31.15 0.89
CA SER A 474 -16.99 -32.48 1.50
C SER A 474 -17.97 -32.50 2.68
N SER A 475 -18.29 -31.35 3.26
CA SER A 475 -19.34 -31.25 4.28
C SER A 475 -20.76 -31.45 3.73
N ALA A 476 -20.97 -31.38 2.41
CA ALA A 476 -22.25 -31.67 1.76
C ALA A 476 -22.53 -33.15 1.52
N LYS A 477 -21.70 -34.09 2.02
CA LYS A 477 -21.92 -35.54 1.83
C LYS A 477 -23.29 -36.03 2.27
N GLY A 478 -23.91 -35.39 3.27
CA GLY A 478 -25.28 -35.69 3.71
C GLY A 478 -26.37 -35.40 2.65
N ALA A 479 -26.07 -34.63 1.61
CA ALA A 479 -26.98 -34.33 0.50
C ALA A 479 -26.72 -35.15 -0.76
N THR A 480 -25.82 -36.15 -0.72
CA THR A 480 -25.41 -36.93 -1.92
C THR A 480 -26.61 -37.48 -2.67
N THR A 481 -27.53 -38.21 -2.01
CA THR A 481 -28.73 -38.77 -2.66
C THR A 481 -29.59 -37.71 -3.34
N ALA A 482 -29.76 -36.55 -2.70
CA ALA A 482 -30.54 -35.47 -3.26
C ALA A 482 -29.83 -34.87 -4.49
N LEU A 483 -28.50 -34.70 -4.44
CA LEU A 483 -27.70 -34.22 -5.56
C LEU A 483 -27.75 -35.18 -6.75
N VAL A 484 -27.70 -36.48 -6.49
CA VAL A 484 -27.84 -37.53 -7.50
C VAL A 484 -29.21 -37.46 -8.18
N ASN A 485 -30.28 -37.19 -7.44
CA ASN A 485 -31.62 -37.00 -8.02
C ASN A 485 -31.70 -35.72 -8.87
N SER A 486 -31.01 -34.64 -8.46
CA SER A 486 -30.95 -33.38 -9.22
C SER A 486 -30.16 -33.48 -10.53
N LEU A 487 -29.46 -34.59 -10.80
CA LEU A 487 -28.88 -34.85 -12.12
C LEU A 487 -29.96 -35.06 -13.20
N ASP A 488 -31.17 -35.46 -12.81
CA ASP A 488 -32.30 -35.66 -13.72
C ASP A 488 -33.27 -34.45 -13.74
N ASP A 489 -32.84 -33.30 -13.22
CA ASP A 489 -33.68 -32.09 -13.19
C ASP A 489 -34.08 -31.66 -14.61
N LYS A 490 -35.28 -31.09 -14.79
CA LYS A 490 -35.73 -30.63 -16.11
C LYS A 490 -34.96 -29.39 -16.59
N ASP A 491 -34.37 -28.64 -15.67
CA ASP A 491 -33.62 -27.42 -15.95
C ASP A 491 -32.13 -27.73 -16.04
N SER A 492 -31.53 -27.43 -17.19
CA SER A 492 -30.11 -27.72 -17.46
C SER A 492 -29.16 -26.96 -16.53
N ALA A 493 -29.55 -25.76 -16.07
CA ALA A 493 -28.72 -24.97 -15.17
C ALA A 493 -28.70 -25.57 -13.75
N VAL A 494 -29.81 -26.20 -13.32
CA VAL A 494 -29.87 -26.98 -12.07
C VAL A 494 -29.03 -28.25 -12.19
N GLN A 495 -29.17 -29.01 -13.28
CA GLN A 495 -28.35 -30.21 -13.53
C GLN A 495 -26.85 -29.88 -13.48
N LEU A 496 -26.45 -28.80 -14.14
CA LEU A 496 -25.07 -28.36 -14.18
C LEU A 496 -24.53 -27.97 -12.81
N SER A 497 -25.31 -27.24 -12.02
CA SER A 497 -24.95 -26.91 -10.64
C SER A 497 -24.88 -28.16 -9.75
N ALA A 498 -25.73 -29.18 -9.98
CA ALA A 498 -25.66 -30.45 -9.28
C ALA A 498 -24.36 -31.22 -9.61
N ILE A 499 -23.99 -31.30 -10.89
CA ILE A 499 -22.72 -31.89 -11.34
C ILE A 499 -21.53 -31.22 -10.65
N ARG A 500 -21.50 -29.88 -10.63
CA ARG A 500 -20.44 -29.09 -9.96
C ARG A 500 -20.40 -29.35 -8.44
N ALA A 501 -21.56 -29.45 -7.79
CA ALA A 501 -21.65 -29.72 -6.36
C ALA A 501 -21.14 -31.12 -6.01
N ILE A 502 -21.49 -32.14 -6.79
CA ILE A 502 -21.03 -33.53 -6.60
C ILE A 502 -19.51 -33.61 -6.63
N GLY A 503 -18.88 -32.88 -7.55
CA GLY A 503 -17.43 -32.83 -7.68
C GLY A 503 -16.71 -32.29 -6.45
N LYS A 504 -17.39 -31.48 -5.63
CA LYS A 504 -16.81 -30.93 -4.40
C LYS A 504 -17.01 -31.83 -3.19
N LEU A 505 -17.71 -32.96 -3.33
CA LEU A 505 -18.00 -33.87 -2.22
C LEU A 505 -16.80 -34.73 -1.80
N GLU A 506 -15.78 -34.90 -2.65
CA GLU A 506 -14.73 -35.90 -2.46
C GLU A 506 -15.31 -37.32 -2.26
N SER A 507 -16.20 -37.70 -3.18
CA SER A 507 -16.81 -39.03 -3.20
C SER A 507 -15.82 -40.10 -3.70
N ASP A 508 -16.05 -41.33 -3.27
CA ASP A 508 -15.41 -42.57 -3.73
C ASP A 508 -16.43 -43.55 -4.36
N ASP A 509 -17.68 -43.11 -4.53
CA ASP A 509 -18.75 -43.89 -5.15
C ASP A 509 -18.49 -44.09 -6.66
N SER A 510 -18.20 -45.32 -7.04
CA SER A 510 -17.90 -45.70 -8.41
C SER A 510 -19.12 -45.70 -9.33
N GLU A 511 -20.32 -45.95 -8.81
CA GLU A 511 -21.54 -45.90 -9.63
C GLU A 511 -21.94 -44.45 -9.92
N LEU A 512 -21.75 -43.55 -8.94
CA LEU A 512 -21.92 -42.12 -9.15
C LEU A 512 -20.92 -41.58 -10.19
N ALA A 513 -19.66 -42.01 -10.13
CA ALA A 513 -18.66 -41.65 -11.14
C ALA A 513 -19.06 -42.12 -12.55
N LYS A 514 -19.50 -43.38 -12.70
CA LYS A 514 -19.99 -43.91 -13.99
C LYS A 514 -21.21 -43.13 -14.49
N ARG A 515 -22.12 -42.77 -13.59
CA ARG A 515 -23.29 -41.97 -13.96
C ARG A 515 -22.90 -40.59 -14.50
N LEU A 516 -21.92 -39.92 -13.88
CA LEU A 516 -21.40 -38.64 -14.39
C LEU A 516 -20.74 -38.78 -15.76
N VAL A 517 -20.04 -39.89 -16.02
CA VAL A 517 -19.42 -40.15 -17.34
C VAL A 517 -20.46 -40.17 -18.46
N ASN A 518 -21.67 -40.68 -18.23
CA ASN A 518 -22.73 -40.68 -19.25
C ASN A 518 -23.14 -39.26 -19.69
N PHE A 519 -22.84 -38.22 -18.90
CA PHE A 519 -23.06 -36.82 -19.27
C PHE A 519 -21.93 -36.24 -20.13
N LEU A 520 -20.91 -37.02 -20.52
CA LEU A 520 -19.90 -36.59 -21.49
C LEU A 520 -20.39 -36.75 -22.93
N ASP A 521 -21.23 -37.76 -23.19
CA ASP A 521 -21.72 -38.10 -24.52
C ASP A 521 -22.70 -37.04 -25.04
N GLY A 522 -22.39 -36.43 -26.19
CA GLY A 522 -23.23 -35.39 -26.79
C GLY A 522 -23.29 -34.07 -26.01
N ALA A 523 -22.46 -33.90 -24.98
CA ALA A 523 -22.46 -32.71 -24.13
C ALA A 523 -21.92 -31.47 -24.85
N ASN A 524 -22.54 -30.32 -24.56
CA ASN A 524 -21.98 -29.02 -24.90
C ASN A 524 -20.72 -28.73 -24.06
N GLU A 525 -20.00 -27.67 -24.42
CA GLU A 525 -18.74 -27.28 -23.77
C GLU A 525 -18.88 -27.09 -22.26
N GLU A 526 -19.93 -26.39 -21.80
CA GLU A 526 -20.14 -26.07 -20.39
C GLU A 526 -20.41 -27.33 -19.54
N THR A 527 -21.27 -28.22 -20.02
CA THR A 527 -21.58 -29.49 -19.34
C THR A 527 -20.37 -30.40 -19.33
N ARG A 528 -19.65 -30.53 -20.46
CA ARG A 528 -18.44 -31.34 -20.54
C ARG A 528 -17.39 -30.86 -19.53
N LEU A 529 -17.15 -29.56 -19.47
CA LEU A 529 -16.22 -28.97 -18.51
C LEU A 529 -16.64 -29.25 -17.06
N ALA A 530 -17.92 -29.07 -16.73
CA ALA A 530 -18.43 -29.34 -15.39
C ALA A 530 -18.27 -30.80 -14.98
N VAL A 531 -18.56 -31.75 -15.89
CA VAL A 531 -18.40 -33.19 -15.64
C VAL A 531 -16.93 -33.55 -15.43
N VAL A 532 -16.02 -33.08 -16.30
CA VAL A 532 -14.59 -33.33 -16.17
C VAL A 532 -14.04 -32.80 -14.83
N VAL A 533 -14.36 -31.55 -14.50
CA VAL A 533 -13.96 -30.93 -13.21
C VAL A 533 -14.57 -31.69 -12.03
N SER A 534 -15.80 -32.18 -12.18
CA SER A 534 -16.49 -32.94 -11.15
C SER A 534 -15.83 -34.28 -10.87
N LEU A 535 -15.55 -35.06 -11.92
CA LEU A 535 -14.85 -36.34 -11.84
C LEU A 535 -13.45 -36.19 -11.22
N GLY A 536 -12.73 -35.11 -11.53
CA GLY A 536 -11.43 -34.81 -10.91
C GLY A 536 -11.49 -34.47 -9.41
N GLY A 537 -12.67 -34.23 -8.86
CA GLY A 537 -12.87 -33.99 -7.43
C GLY A 537 -13.20 -35.25 -6.62
N PHE A 538 -13.30 -36.42 -7.26
CA PHE A 538 -13.43 -37.70 -6.57
C PHE A 538 -12.09 -38.09 -5.93
N ARG A 539 -12.16 -38.90 -4.86
CA ARG A 539 -10.95 -39.47 -4.25
C ARG A 539 -10.34 -40.58 -5.09
N LYS A 540 -11.19 -41.33 -5.78
CA LYS A 540 -10.83 -42.41 -6.67
C LYS A 540 -11.89 -42.56 -7.74
N LEU A 541 -11.47 -42.86 -8.97
CA LEU A 541 -12.35 -43.24 -10.07
C LEU A 541 -12.14 -44.71 -10.45
N PRO A 542 -13.17 -45.39 -11.00
CA PRO A 542 -12.98 -46.67 -11.68
C PRO A 542 -12.20 -46.46 -12.99
N ASP A 543 -11.43 -47.47 -13.41
CA ASP A 543 -10.60 -47.40 -14.62
C ASP A 543 -11.40 -47.04 -15.88
N SER A 544 -12.66 -47.50 -15.97
CA SER A 544 -13.56 -47.16 -17.08
C SER A 544 -13.85 -45.65 -17.16
N ALA A 545 -13.99 -44.97 -16.01
CA ALA A 545 -14.22 -43.53 -15.96
C ALA A 545 -12.94 -42.75 -16.28
N VAL A 546 -11.77 -43.24 -15.85
CA VAL A 546 -10.47 -42.67 -16.24
C VAL A 546 -10.28 -42.78 -17.75
N ASN A 547 -10.60 -43.92 -18.36
CA ASN A 547 -10.51 -44.11 -19.81
C ASN A 547 -11.49 -43.21 -20.57
N SER A 548 -12.67 -42.96 -20.00
CA SER A 548 -13.64 -42.04 -20.60
C SER A 548 -13.12 -40.59 -20.56
N LEU A 549 -12.47 -40.16 -19.46
CA LEU A 549 -11.79 -38.87 -19.40
C LEU A 549 -10.66 -38.76 -20.44
N VAL A 550 -9.92 -39.85 -20.68
CA VAL A 550 -8.90 -39.90 -21.74
C VAL A 550 -9.52 -39.72 -23.12
N GLY A 551 -10.66 -40.35 -23.40
CA GLY A 551 -11.39 -40.16 -24.68
C GLY A 551 -11.81 -38.70 -24.92
N VAL A 552 -12.04 -37.91 -23.87
CA VAL A 552 -12.35 -36.47 -23.99
C VAL A 552 -11.16 -35.66 -24.54
N LEU A 553 -9.92 -36.16 -24.42
CA LEU A 553 -8.74 -35.47 -24.97
C LEU A 553 -8.75 -35.42 -26.51
N GLU A 554 -9.49 -36.30 -27.18
CA GLU A 554 -9.65 -36.33 -28.63
C GLU A 554 -10.47 -35.15 -29.16
N VAL A 555 -11.15 -34.40 -28.28
CA VAL A 555 -11.87 -33.19 -28.64
C VAL A 555 -10.89 -32.02 -28.79
N ASP A 556 -10.87 -31.39 -29.97
CA ASP A 556 -10.00 -30.26 -30.30
C ASP A 556 -10.46 -28.94 -29.65
N HIS A 557 -10.40 -28.89 -28.32
CA HIS A 557 -10.66 -27.69 -27.55
C HIS A 557 -9.75 -27.61 -26.31
N ALA A 558 -8.84 -26.63 -26.33
CA ALA A 558 -7.73 -26.53 -25.39
C ALA A 558 -8.16 -26.42 -23.92
N GLU A 559 -9.26 -25.72 -23.59
CA GLU A 559 -9.69 -25.57 -22.19
C GLU A 559 -10.24 -26.89 -21.64
N THR A 560 -10.99 -27.64 -22.45
CA THR A 560 -11.48 -28.98 -22.09
C THR A 560 -10.30 -29.94 -21.88
N GLN A 561 -9.33 -29.94 -22.81
CA GLN A 561 -8.13 -30.77 -22.66
C GLN A 561 -7.35 -30.42 -21.39
N SER A 562 -7.15 -29.13 -21.11
CA SER A 562 -6.49 -28.67 -19.88
C SER A 562 -7.27 -29.09 -18.62
N ALA A 563 -8.60 -28.99 -18.64
CA ALA A 563 -9.45 -29.44 -17.53
C ALA A 563 -9.31 -30.96 -17.29
N VAL A 564 -9.21 -31.78 -18.34
CA VAL A 564 -8.98 -33.23 -18.22
C VAL A 564 -7.63 -33.49 -17.54
N PHE A 565 -6.55 -32.87 -18.00
CA PHE A 565 -5.24 -33.02 -17.34
C PHE A 565 -5.29 -32.55 -15.88
N GLY A 566 -5.97 -31.44 -15.59
CA GLY A 566 -6.18 -30.96 -14.23
C GLY A 566 -6.96 -31.94 -13.36
N ALA A 567 -7.97 -32.63 -13.91
CA ALA A 567 -8.72 -33.68 -13.23
C ALA A 567 -7.83 -34.90 -12.95
N LEU A 568 -7.08 -35.39 -13.94
CA LEU A 568 -6.14 -36.49 -13.78
C LEU A 568 -5.05 -36.19 -12.75
N ALA A 569 -4.53 -34.95 -12.74
CA ALA A 569 -3.54 -34.50 -11.76
C ALA A 569 -4.07 -34.56 -10.32
N LYS A 570 -5.32 -34.16 -10.09
CA LYS A 570 -5.97 -34.19 -8.75
C LYS A 570 -6.22 -35.61 -8.27
N LEU A 571 -6.56 -36.52 -9.19
CA LEU A 571 -6.75 -37.95 -8.91
C LEU A 571 -5.43 -38.65 -8.57
N GLY A 572 -4.30 -38.10 -9.03
CA GLY A 572 -2.97 -38.60 -8.74
C GLY A 572 -2.79 -40.05 -9.18
N SER A 573 -2.22 -40.88 -8.31
CA SER A 573 -1.90 -42.28 -8.61
C SER A 573 -3.12 -43.16 -8.93
N SER A 574 -4.34 -42.71 -8.65
CA SER A 574 -5.55 -43.43 -9.06
C SER A 574 -5.85 -43.32 -10.56
N ALA A 575 -5.25 -42.34 -11.26
CA ALA A 575 -5.42 -42.14 -12.70
C ALA A 575 -4.35 -42.85 -13.57
N LYS A 576 -3.68 -43.89 -13.04
CA LYS A 576 -2.69 -44.70 -13.77
C LYS A 576 -3.13 -45.18 -15.16
N PRO A 577 -4.39 -45.57 -15.40
CA PRO A 577 -4.85 -45.93 -16.75
C PRO A 577 -4.63 -44.83 -17.80
N ALA A 578 -4.51 -43.55 -17.39
CA ALA A 578 -4.26 -42.44 -18.30
C ALA A 578 -2.79 -42.25 -18.71
N LEU A 579 -1.84 -43.00 -18.12
CA LEU A 579 -0.41 -42.84 -18.41
C LEU A 579 -0.05 -42.92 -19.90
N PRO A 580 -0.61 -43.82 -20.73
CA PRO A 580 -0.34 -43.84 -22.16
C PRO A 580 -0.72 -42.51 -22.84
N ALA A 581 -1.92 -42.00 -22.57
CA ALA A 581 -2.40 -40.74 -23.15
C ALA A 581 -1.62 -39.52 -22.65
N LEU A 582 -1.24 -39.50 -21.37
CA LEU A 582 -0.38 -38.45 -20.82
C LEU A 582 0.97 -38.41 -21.53
N ASN A 583 1.58 -39.58 -21.77
CA ASN A 583 2.85 -39.66 -22.49
C ASN A 583 2.72 -39.23 -23.95
N THR A 584 1.62 -39.58 -24.64
CA THR A 584 1.37 -39.08 -26.01
C THR A 584 1.18 -37.57 -26.03
N ALA A 585 0.44 -37.01 -25.07
CA ALA A 585 0.18 -35.57 -25.00
C ALA A 585 1.43 -34.71 -24.70
N LEU A 586 2.51 -35.33 -24.21
CA LEU A 586 3.80 -34.65 -24.02
C LEU A 586 4.42 -34.15 -25.33
N ASP A 587 4.06 -34.74 -26.48
CA ASP A 587 4.58 -34.37 -27.80
C ASP A 587 3.55 -33.62 -28.65
N HIS A 588 2.46 -33.13 -28.05
CA HIS A 588 1.41 -32.41 -28.72
C HIS A 588 1.88 -31.05 -29.29
N GLU A 589 1.29 -30.58 -30.39
CA GLU A 589 1.67 -29.31 -31.04
C GLU A 589 1.43 -28.09 -30.12
N ASN A 590 0.29 -28.09 -29.43
CA ASN A 590 -0.08 -27.04 -28.48
C ASN A 590 0.74 -27.11 -27.16
N GLU A 591 1.44 -26.03 -26.83
CA GLU A 591 2.27 -25.90 -25.63
C GLU A 591 1.50 -25.96 -24.30
N SER A 592 0.24 -25.48 -24.26
CA SER A 592 -0.62 -25.54 -23.08
C SER A 592 -1.00 -26.99 -22.76
N VAL A 593 -1.27 -27.78 -23.81
CA VAL A 593 -1.53 -29.22 -23.70
C VAL A 593 -0.30 -29.95 -23.17
N ARG A 594 0.89 -29.70 -23.75
CA ARG A 594 2.15 -30.30 -23.27
C ARG A 594 2.42 -29.97 -21.80
N ALA A 595 2.28 -28.71 -21.40
CA ALA A 595 2.52 -28.29 -20.01
C ALA A 595 1.52 -28.90 -19.03
N SER A 596 0.23 -28.92 -19.39
CA SER A 596 -0.83 -29.51 -18.57
C SER A 596 -0.66 -31.03 -18.42
N ALA A 597 -0.32 -31.73 -19.52
CA ALA A 597 -0.03 -33.16 -19.52
C ALA A 597 1.19 -33.50 -18.65
N LEU A 598 2.25 -32.69 -18.73
CA LEU A 598 3.46 -32.88 -17.91
C LEU A 598 3.17 -32.70 -16.42
N ASN A 599 2.37 -31.69 -16.06
CA ASN A 599 1.92 -31.48 -14.67
C ASN A 599 1.05 -32.64 -14.17
N ALA A 600 0.15 -33.17 -15.01
CA ALA A 600 -0.66 -34.34 -14.65
C ALA A 600 0.21 -35.60 -14.49
N LEU A 601 1.13 -35.85 -15.43
CA LEU A 601 2.05 -36.97 -15.37
C LEU A 601 2.85 -36.98 -14.06
N ALA A 602 3.31 -35.82 -13.60
CA ALA A 602 4.04 -35.69 -12.33
C ALA A 602 3.24 -36.11 -11.09
N LYS A 603 1.91 -36.09 -11.13
CA LYS A 603 1.06 -36.54 -10.02
C LYS A 603 0.57 -37.98 -10.18
N VAL A 604 0.52 -38.48 -11.41
CA VAL A 604 -0.03 -39.81 -11.74
C VAL A 604 1.05 -40.89 -11.78
N GLU A 605 2.22 -40.59 -12.33
CA GLU A 605 3.34 -41.54 -12.44
C GLU A 605 3.97 -41.78 -11.08
N SER A 606 3.78 -43.00 -10.56
CA SER A 606 4.35 -43.43 -9.28
C SER A 606 5.80 -43.92 -9.38
N ASN A 607 6.30 -44.20 -10.59
CA ASN A 607 7.68 -44.60 -10.80
C ASN A 607 8.56 -43.36 -11.01
N GLU A 608 9.29 -43.00 -9.95
CA GLU A 608 10.17 -41.83 -9.93
C GLU A 608 11.23 -41.85 -11.04
N GLY A 609 11.76 -43.02 -11.42
CA GLY A 609 12.74 -43.13 -12.51
C GLY A 609 12.15 -42.80 -13.88
N LYS A 610 10.94 -43.30 -14.17
CA LYS A 610 10.21 -42.96 -15.40
C LYS A 610 9.83 -41.48 -15.43
N LEU A 611 9.34 -40.97 -14.30
CA LEU A 611 8.96 -39.57 -14.17
C LEU A 611 10.18 -38.65 -14.35
N LEU A 612 11.31 -38.97 -13.72
CA LEU A 612 12.56 -38.22 -13.87
C LEU A 612 12.97 -38.12 -15.34
N ASN A 613 12.95 -39.24 -16.06
CA ASN A 613 13.31 -39.27 -17.49
C ASN A 613 12.37 -38.41 -18.33
N ALA A 614 11.06 -38.50 -18.09
CA ALA A 614 10.05 -37.71 -18.81
C ALA A 614 10.22 -36.20 -18.55
N LEU A 615 10.45 -35.80 -17.29
CA LEU A 615 10.67 -34.41 -16.91
C LEU A 615 11.98 -33.86 -17.51
N GLN A 616 13.07 -34.64 -17.45
CA GLN A 616 14.35 -34.26 -18.05
C GLN A 616 14.24 -34.02 -19.56
N ALA A 617 13.51 -34.89 -20.27
CA ALA A 617 13.31 -34.75 -21.71
C ALA A 617 12.63 -33.41 -22.09
N LYS A 618 11.81 -32.85 -21.19
CA LYS A 618 11.06 -31.59 -21.43
C LYS A 618 11.77 -30.32 -20.96
N LEU A 619 12.97 -30.41 -20.38
CA LEU A 619 13.82 -29.25 -20.13
C LEU A 619 14.30 -28.56 -21.42
N GLY A 620 14.26 -29.27 -22.56
CA GLY A 620 14.62 -28.76 -23.88
C GLY A 620 13.44 -28.26 -24.72
N ASP A 621 12.22 -28.18 -24.17
CA ASP A 621 11.04 -27.76 -24.93
C ASP A 621 11.16 -26.31 -25.43
N LYS A 622 10.61 -26.02 -26.61
CA LYS A 622 10.61 -24.66 -27.21
C LYS A 622 9.83 -23.66 -26.36
N ALA A 623 8.75 -24.10 -25.72
CA ALA A 623 7.87 -23.24 -24.94
C ALA A 623 8.33 -23.12 -23.48
N ALA A 624 8.41 -21.87 -22.98
CA ALA A 624 8.80 -21.59 -21.60
C ALA A 624 7.86 -22.23 -20.57
N ALA A 625 6.55 -22.25 -20.84
CA ALA A 625 5.55 -22.86 -19.94
C ALA A 625 5.82 -24.36 -19.68
N VAL A 626 6.23 -25.10 -20.71
CA VAL A 626 6.55 -26.54 -20.60
C VAL A 626 7.85 -26.73 -19.83
N ARG A 627 8.90 -25.96 -20.16
CA ARG A 627 10.18 -26.00 -19.42
C ARG A 627 10.01 -25.65 -17.95
N HIS A 628 9.28 -24.58 -17.63
CA HIS A 628 9.04 -24.15 -16.25
C HIS A 628 8.27 -25.21 -15.46
N THR A 629 7.31 -25.89 -16.09
CA THR A 629 6.61 -27.03 -15.48
C THR A 629 7.59 -28.17 -15.20
N ALA A 630 8.42 -28.54 -16.18
CA ALA A 630 9.45 -29.59 -16.00
C ALA A 630 10.41 -29.27 -14.85
N ILE A 631 10.94 -28.03 -14.81
CA ILE A 631 11.86 -27.55 -13.78
C ILE A 631 11.20 -27.59 -12.39
N ARG A 632 9.96 -27.11 -12.27
CA ARG A 632 9.23 -27.09 -11.00
C ARG A 632 8.99 -28.51 -10.48
N GLU A 633 8.49 -29.42 -11.32
CA GLU A 633 8.20 -30.79 -10.90
C GLU A 633 9.49 -31.58 -10.59
N LEU A 634 10.60 -31.33 -11.28
CA LEU A 634 11.92 -31.85 -10.88
C LEU A 634 12.33 -31.32 -9.49
N GLY A 635 11.99 -30.08 -9.17
CA GLY A 635 12.16 -29.52 -7.84
C GLY A 635 11.37 -30.26 -6.75
N GLU A 636 10.14 -30.68 -7.06
CA GLU A 636 9.28 -31.44 -6.13
C GLU A 636 9.79 -32.87 -5.88
N LEU A 637 10.48 -33.48 -6.85
CA LEU A 637 11.20 -34.76 -6.65
C LEU A 637 12.39 -34.64 -5.69
N GLY A 638 12.81 -33.42 -5.33
CA GLY A 638 13.86 -33.20 -4.36
C GLY A 638 15.16 -33.92 -4.74
N SER A 639 15.75 -34.67 -3.80
CA SER A 639 17.06 -35.29 -4.01
C SER A 639 17.10 -36.34 -5.12
N ASP A 640 15.95 -36.90 -5.50
CA ASP A 640 15.88 -37.96 -6.50
C ASP A 640 16.03 -37.41 -7.93
N ALA A 641 15.81 -36.10 -8.10
CA ALA A 641 16.10 -35.38 -9.34
C ALA A 641 17.56 -34.91 -9.50
N ARG A 642 18.48 -35.29 -8.61
CA ARG A 642 19.92 -34.95 -8.76
C ARG A 642 20.53 -35.33 -10.11
N PRO A 643 20.19 -36.47 -10.75
CA PRO A 643 20.69 -36.78 -12.08
C PRO A 643 20.32 -35.74 -13.15
N ALA A 644 19.27 -34.93 -12.93
CA ALA A 644 18.90 -33.83 -13.82
C ALA A 644 19.79 -32.59 -13.68
N GLY A 645 20.76 -32.61 -12.75
CA GLY A 645 21.64 -31.48 -12.45
C GLY A 645 22.24 -30.83 -13.70
N PRO A 646 22.99 -31.55 -14.55
CA PRO A 646 23.60 -30.95 -15.74
C PRO A 646 22.59 -30.24 -16.66
N ALA A 647 21.42 -30.87 -16.90
CA ALA A 647 20.38 -30.30 -17.75
C ALA A 647 19.72 -29.05 -17.14
N LEU A 648 19.52 -29.03 -15.82
CA LEU A 648 19.00 -27.86 -15.10
C LEU A 648 19.99 -26.70 -15.11
N PHE A 649 21.28 -26.97 -14.90
CA PHE A 649 22.30 -25.91 -14.94
C PHE A 649 22.43 -25.28 -16.33
N ALA A 650 22.25 -26.06 -17.39
CA ALA A 650 22.17 -25.53 -18.76
C ALA A 650 20.96 -24.61 -19.01
N ARG A 651 20.02 -24.46 -18.07
CA ARG A 651 18.90 -23.50 -18.17
C ARG A 651 19.26 -22.09 -17.70
N PHE A 652 20.39 -21.91 -17.02
CA PHE A 652 20.84 -20.56 -16.64
C PHE A 652 21.21 -19.66 -17.83
N ASP A 653 21.44 -20.25 -18.99
CA ASP A 653 21.69 -19.53 -20.24
C ASP A 653 20.40 -18.92 -20.82
N THR A 654 19.22 -19.42 -20.43
CA THR A 654 17.92 -18.91 -20.87
C THR A 654 17.33 -17.97 -19.83
N THR A 655 17.13 -16.70 -20.17
CA THR A 655 16.69 -15.65 -19.23
C THR A 655 15.42 -16.00 -18.46
N ASP A 656 14.39 -16.49 -19.14
CA ASP A 656 13.08 -16.79 -18.55
C ASP A 656 13.14 -17.92 -17.50
N ASP A 657 14.08 -18.86 -17.67
CA ASP A 657 14.16 -20.09 -16.89
C ASP A 657 14.93 -19.90 -15.56
N ARG A 658 15.74 -18.82 -15.43
CA ARG A 658 16.73 -18.64 -14.35
C ARG A 658 16.11 -18.71 -12.95
N GLN A 659 15.01 -18.00 -12.71
CA GLN A 659 14.40 -17.93 -11.39
C GLN A 659 13.84 -19.28 -10.95
N VAL A 660 13.04 -19.91 -11.81
CA VAL A 660 12.40 -21.22 -11.53
C VAL A 660 13.47 -22.30 -11.34
N THR A 661 14.56 -22.23 -12.11
CA THR A 661 15.70 -23.15 -12.01
C THR A 661 16.41 -23.03 -10.65
N MET A 662 16.66 -21.82 -10.14
CA MET A 662 17.23 -21.63 -8.80
C MET A 662 16.32 -22.20 -7.71
N GLU A 663 15.01 -21.98 -7.81
CA GLU A 663 14.03 -22.51 -6.85
C GLU A 663 14.03 -24.04 -6.82
N ALA A 664 14.03 -24.68 -7.98
CA ALA A 664 14.13 -26.14 -8.09
C ALA A 664 15.45 -26.68 -7.53
N LEU A 665 16.59 -26.12 -7.92
CA LEU A 665 17.91 -26.58 -7.48
C LEU A 665 18.11 -26.44 -5.96
N ARG A 666 17.46 -25.46 -5.29
CA ARG A 666 17.46 -25.35 -3.82
C ARG A 666 16.79 -26.56 -3.15
N LYS A 667 15.74 -27.11 -3.76
CA LYS A 667 15.04 -28.31 -3.27
C LYS A 667 15.82 -29.58 -3.59
N ILE A 668 16.35 -29.68 -4.81
CA ILE A 668 17.09 -30.85 -5.29
C ILE A 668 18.42 -31.04 -4.54
N ARG A 669 19.11 -29.94 -4.21
CA ARG A 669 20.43 -29.93 -3.57
C ARG A 669 21.43 -30.81 -4.33
N VAL A 670 21.69 -30.42 -5.58
CA VAL A 670 22.75 -31.02 -6.41
C VAL A 670 24.08 -30.88 -5.67
N ARG A 671 24.86 -31.97 -5.62
CA ARG A 671 26.12 -32.05 -4.86
C ARG A 671 27.36 -31.78 -5.70
N ASP A 672 27.21 -31.81 -7.03
CA ASP A 672 28.31 -31.58 -7.94
C ASP A 672 28.75 -30.11 -7.88
N VAL A 673 29.94 -29.89 -7.32
CA VAL A 673 30.56 -28.59 -7.16
C VAL A 673 30.91 -27.96 -8.52
N GLN A 674 31.27 -28.77 -9.52
CA GLN A 674 31.68 -28.26 -10.84
C GLN A 674 30.54 -27.54 -11.55
N LEU A 675 29.29 -28.02 -11.36
CA LEU A 675 28.10 -27.35 -11.89
C LEU A 675 27.90 -25.96 -11.28
N TYR A 676 28.16 -25.77 -9.98
CA TYR A 676 28.07 -24.43 -9.39
C TYR A 676 29.22 -23.52 -9.79
N ILE A 677 30.41 -24.07 -10.05
CA ILE A 677 31.54 -23.30 -10.58
C ILE A 677 31.22 -22.76 -11.99
N SER A 678 30.60 -23.58 -12.85
CA SER A 678 30.33 -23.18 -14.24
C SER A 678 29.43 -21.94 -14.36
N ILE A 679 28.56 -21.69 -13.37
CA ILE A 679 27.63 -20.56 -13.37
C ILE A 679 28.12 -19.33 -12.58
N LEU A 680 29.33 -19.36 -12.01
CA LEU A 680 29.91 -18.20 -11.31
C LEU A 680 30.18 -17.02 -12.24
N HIS A 681 30.21 -17.25 -13.55
CA HIS A 681 30.43 -16.23 -14.58
C HIS A 681 29.14 -15.77 -15.27
N ASN A 682 27.98 -16.28 -14.84
CA ASN A 682 26.71 -15.94 -15.48
C ASN A 682 26.45 -14.43 -15.40
N GLU A 683 25.89 -13.83 -16.45
CA GLU A 683 25.63 -12.38 -16.51
C GLU A 683 24.63 -11.91 -15.43
N GLU A 684 23.69 -12.78 -15.04
CA GLU A 684 22.69 -12.49 -14.03
C GLU A 684 23.29 -12.54 -12.60
N PRO A 685 23.32 -11.42 -11.85
CA PRO A 685 23.95 -11.37 -10.54
C PRO A 685 23.27 -12.28 -9.50
N LEU A 686 21.97 -12.54 -9.64
CA LEU A 686 21.27 -13.47 -8.75
C LEU A 686 21.73 -14.93 -8.94
N VAL A 687 22.10 -15.32 -10.17
CA VAL A 687 22.63 -16.66 -10.47
C VAL A 687 24.01 -16.82 -9.84
N ARG A 688 24.89 -15.82 -9.97
CA ARG A 688 26.21 -15.83 -9.32
C ARG A 688 26.09 -15.89 -7.79
N PHE A 689 25.18 -15.10 -7.22
CA PHE A 689 24.89 -15.12 -5.79
C PHE A 689 24.39 -16.50 -5.32
N PHE A 690 23.47 -17.11 -6.07
CA PHE A 690 22.98 -18.46 -5.79
C PHE A 690 24.11 -19.50 -5.80
N ALA A 691 25.01 -19.44 -6.79
CA ALA A 691 26.18 -20.30 -6.86
C ALA A 691 27.11 -20.14 -5.64
N CYS A 692 27.41 -18.90 -5.25
CA CYS A 692 28.19 -18.61 -4.04
C CYS A 692 27.55 -19.20 -2.78
N GLN A 693 26.22 -19.11 -2.62
CA GLN A 693 25.52 -19.71 -1.47
C GLN A 693 25.65 -21.23 -1.44
N ALA A 694 25.53 -21.88 -2.60
CA ALA A 694 25.65 -23.33 -2.69
C ALA A 694 27.07 -23.80 -2.39
N LEU A 695 28.09 -23.14 -2.95
CA LEU A 695 29.50 -23.44 -2.70
C LEU A 695 29.88 -23.21 -1.23
N ARG A 696 29.36 -22.15 -0.60
CA ARG A 696 29.52 -21.92 0.84
C ARG A 696 28.98 -23.09 1.67
N ARG A 697 27.80 -23.60 1.31
CA ARG A 697 27.18 -24.75 2.01
C ARG A 697 27.98 -26.04 1.79
N ALA A 698 28.64 -26.20 0.65
CA ALA A 698 29.52 -27.33 0.37
C ALA A 698 30.86 -27.27 1.16
N GLY A 699 31.23 -26.09 1.67
CA GLY A 699 32.39 -25.90 2.55
C GLY A 699 33.68 -26.40 1.91
N LYS A 700 34.45 -27.24 2.62
CA LYS A 700 35.73 -27.79 2.15
C LYS A 700 35.63 -28.56 0.83
N ASN A 701 34.48 -29.12 0.49
CA ASN A 701 34.28 -29.83 -0.78
C ASN A 701 34.27 -28.87 -1.98
N ALA A 702 34.05 -27.57 -1.77
CA ALA A 702 34.06 -26.54 -2.80
C ALA A 702 35.43 -25.86 -3.01
N ARG A 703 36.53 -26.42 -2.48
CA ARG A 703 37.89 -25.91 -2.71
C ARG A 703 38.24 -25.64 -4.19
N PRO A 704 37.81 -26.46 -5.17
CA PRO A 704 38.05 -26.16 -6.59
C PRO A 704 37.48 -24.81 -7.07
N ALA A 705 36.53 -24.22 -6.34
CA ALA A 705 35.93 -22.92 -6.67
C ALA A 705 36.73 -21.71 -6.14
N GLU A 706 37.83 -21.91 -5.41
CA GLU A 706 38.54 -20.84 -4.70
C GLU A 706 39.00 -19.71 -5.64
N GLU A 707 39.56 -20.04 -6.79
CA GLU A 707 40.04 -19.05 -7.76
C GLU A 707 38.89 -18.19 -8.30
N GLU A 708 37.78 -18.83 -8.69
CA GLU A 708 36.63 -18.13 -9.25
C GLU A 708 35.90 -17.27 -8.21
N LEU A 709 35.78 -17.76 -6.97
CA LEU A 709 35.22 -16.98 -5.87
C LEU A 709 36.09 -15.76 -5.52
N ARG A 710 37.43 -15.84 -5.69
CA ARG A 710 38.32 -14.68 -5.53
C ARG A 710 38.05 -13.61 -6.60
N LYS A 711 37.79 -14.01 -7.86
CA LYS A 711 37.44 -13.06 -8.93
C LYS A 711 36.15 -12.31 -8.60
N LEU A 712 35.14 -12.99 -8.06
CA LEU A 712 33.87 -12.39 -7.65
C LEU A 712 33.94 -11.41 -6.46
N GLN A 713 35.08 -11.30 -5.76
CA GLN A 713 35.25 -10.22 -4.78
C GLN A 713 35.27 -8.83 -5.42
N LYS A 714 35.48 -8.75 -6.74
CA LYS A 714 35.42 -7.52 -7.54
C LYS A 714 34.12 -7.37 -8.33
N ASP A 715 33.11 -8.20 -8.06
CA ASP A 715 31.81 -8.11 -8.75
C ASP A 715 31.19 -6.72 -8.58
N SER A 716 30.48 -6.24 -9.61
CA SER A 716 29.81 -4.93 -9.58
C SER A 716 28.74 -4.84 -8.48
N TYR A 717 28.12 -5.97 -8.13
CA TYR A 717 27.02 -6.03 -7.16
C TYR A 717 27.50 -6.42 -5.76
N ASP A 718 27.14 -5.58 -4.78
CA ASP A 718 27.64 -5.72 -3.41
C ASP A 718 27.22 -7.03 -2.71
N PHE A 719 26.00 -7.48 -2.93
CA PHE A 719 25.51 -8.72 -2.33
C PHE A 719 26.25 -9.96 -2.85
N VAL A 720 26.67 -9.95 -4.11
CA VAL A 720 27.50 -11.02 -4.70
C VAL A 720 28.89 -11.03 -4.06
N ARG A 721 29.54 -9.86 -3.96
CA ARG A 721 30.87 -9.72 -3.31
C ARG A 721 30.85 -10.24 -1.87
N ARG A 722 29.83 -9.87 -1.09
CA ARG A 722 29.70 -10.28 0.32
C ARG A 722 29.54 -11.80 0.45
N GLU A 723 28.72 -12.41 -0.39
CA GLU A 723 28.51 -13.86 -0.32
C GLU A 723 29.72 -14.65 -0.84
N ALA A 724 30.43 -14.15 -1.86
CA ALA A 724 31.68 -14.75 -2.32
C ALA A 724 32.76 -14.78 -1.22
N ARG A 725 32.90 -13.71 -0.41
CA ARG A 725 33.80 -13.70 0.75
C ARG A 725 33.41 -14.75 1.79
N ARG A 726 32.12 -14.85 2.12
CA ARG A 726 31.61 -15.86 3.05
C ARG A 726 31.81 -17.29 2.54
N ALA A 727 31.70 -17.50 1.22
CA ALA A 727 31.98 -18.79 0.60
C ALA A 727 33.46 -19.15 0.75
N LEU A 728 34.39 -18.22 0.46
CA LEU A 728 35.83 -18.41 0.65
C LEU A 728 36.23 -18.72 2.09
N GLU A 729 35.60 -18.06 3.06
CA GLU A 729 35.80 -18.36 4.49
C GLU A 729 35.41 -19.80 4.83
N ALA A 730 34.33 -20.32 4.25
CA ALA A 730 33.84 -21.67 4.47
C ALA A 730 34.67 -22.78 3.78
N LEU A 731 35.61 -22.43 2.88
CA LEU A 731 36.51 -23.40 2.23
C LEU A 731 37.69 -23.83 3.14
N ARG A 732 37.98 -23.02 4.18
CA ARG A 732 39.04 -23.24 5.16
C ARG A 732 38.63 -24.32 6.16
#